data_AF-A0A395NEH6-F1
#
_entry.id   AF-A0A395NEH6-F1
#
_cell.length_a   1.000
_cell.length_b   1.000
_cell.length_c   1.000
_cell.angle_alpha   90.00
_cell.angle_beta   90.00
_cell.angle_gamma   90.00
#
_symmetry.space_group_name_H-M   'P 1'
#
loop_
_entity.id
_entity.type
_entity.pdbx_description
1 polymer ?
#
loop_
_entity_poly.entity_id
_entity_poly.type
_entity_poly.pdbx_seq_one_letter_code
_entity_poly.pdbx_strand_id
1 'polypeptide(L)'
;MSTRWAAVKHKLECPKDEDANYGNTTWCNRDLIPIPPDRRTFHMWSYLGYWTVSGSNLSAWSLGSTLLAFGLSPAEAIGVLAFWGAQATRVTLGAIIPGLAHMRNSFSESSHLATNDFIGLVIWMCAFVPAILIRPEKLQIPFVICFFLFCGSCFGILIWSVSAANGVGELFHTRKDAPNKGWAFMFGITAVLGAWGSGTLGQSDWTRYAKTKHSPTLSQLIATPLTITVTAVIGIIATSASNHILGGEILWNPIYLLAAVQEHYHSGPGVRAAVFFAGLGVVASQLSISIVLNSMSTGMDLAGLWPKYINIRRGSYVMMVVGIATQPWQLLVTASKFLTVLSGFGVFMGPLTGILLADYHIHWRRKLQLNDLYVGNKSSAYWYQHGFNWRPFVVFTLCMWPGLPGLVATANGYTDKKYQNWIHLYNISFLIGLAISFVLFTAINYFFPVGVLANEALFLSGEALDELSGMTGKKEQMEVVGADKSENDSSEVFLEIITTHNEQPALKNPTLTNFNAGASVPDTEANGPNGQSIAEWRRKHGIDPSQQIRTVRLVHMRYQHPDLKSISTFLHDFGMRAVEETEDRVWFRGYGVDQYVYYAQKGPKKFLGGTFEVETYDDLVKASKLKGAGPIQPLDDAPGGGSLVTAFDPEGLPINFIYGQEPAKIGKMPERLIVNFEADKPRRRKFQRFDEGPAAVHKLGHYGLCVQNFAEQLDWYTHNFNFTPTDLLYVRDENNIKQDVAVFAHVDRGNDYVDHHTIFLSKGHTSHVHHCSFEIHDFDTQQLGHQWLADKGYKSVWGVGRHILGSQIFDYWWDTTGNMIEHYADGDLVNEDTPIGHLPAGNESLAVWGPEVPKAFLD
;
A
#
# COMPACT_ATOMS: atom_id res chain seq x y z
N MET A 1 -20.64 33.79 12.17
CA MET A 1 -20.96 32.41 12.59
C MET A 1 -20.21 31.33 11.77
N SER A 2 -19.82 31.59 10.52
CA SER A 2 -19.11 30.64 9.63
C SER A 2 -17.69 30.25 10.12
N THR A 3 -16.88 31.22 10.56
CA THR A 3 -15.49 31.00 11.03
C THR A 3 -15.40 30.11 12.27
N ARG A 4 -16.36 30.24 13.21
CA ARG A 4 -16.44 29.39 14.41
C ARG A 4 -16.81 27.93 14.09
N TRP A 5 -17.61 27.73 13.03
CA TRP A 5 -18.02 26.40 12.59
C TRP A 5 -16.92 25.68 11.80
N ALA A 6 -16.16 26.42 10.99
CA ALA A 6 -14.96 25.89 10.31
C ALA A 6 -13.94 25.37 11.34
N ALA A 7 -13.63 26.17 12.37
CA ALA A 7 -12.72 25.78 13.46
C ALA A 7 -13.22 24.56 14.25
N VAL A 8 -14.54 24.45 14.50
CA VAL A 8 -15.13 23.27 15.14
C VAL A 8 -15.00 22.04 14.23
N LYS A 9 -15.26 22.17 12.92
CA LYS A 9 -15.06 21.08 11.95
C LYS A 9 -13.62 20.61 11.94
N HIS A 10 -12.64 21.52 11.90
CA HIS A 10 -11.22 21.15 11.90
C HIS A 10 -10.81 20.39 13.17
N LYS A 11 -11.32 20.81 14.34
CA LYS A 11 -11.08 20.09 15.61
C LYS A 11 -11.72 18.70 15.68
N LEU A 12 -12.81 18.49 14.95
CA LEU A 12 -13.49 17.19 14.88
C LEU A 12 -12.80 16.22 13.92
N GLU A 13 -11.86 16.66 13.08
CA GLU A 13 -11.15 15.79 12.15
C GLU A 13 -10.38 14.68 12.89
N CYS A 14 -10.09 13.59 12.20
CA CYS A 14 -9.29 12.53 12.76
C CYS A 14 -7.85 13.01 13.06
N PRO A 15 -7.17 12.46 14.08
CA PRO A 15 -5.75 12.73 14.26
C PRO A 15 -4.95 12.29 13.03
N LYS A 16 -3.96 13.09 12.64
CA LYS A 16 -2.99 12.81 11.58
C LYS A 16 -1.62 12.54 12.23
N ASP A 17 -0.83 11.59 11.71
CA ASP A 17 0.53 11.35 12.23
C ASP A 17 1.46 12.54 11.88
N GLU A 18 2.52 12.79 12.65
CA GLU A 18 3.37 13.99 12.51
C GLU A 18 4.08 14.05 11.15
N ASP A 19 4.58 12.91 10.66
CA ASP A 19 5.16 12.72 9.32
C ASP A 19 4.16 12.03 8.37
N ALA A 20 2.85 12.15 8.65
CA ALA A 20 1.85 11.55 7.80
C ALA A 20 1.88 12.27 6.46
N ASN A 21 2.16 11.45 5.52
CA ASN A 21 2.35 11.80 4.17
C ASN A 21 0.82 11.94 3.68
N TYR A 22 -0.19 11.30 4.29
CA TYR A 22 -1.62 11.32 3.93
C TYR A 22 -2.37 12.46 4.64
N GLY A 23 -3.62 12.70 4.32
CA GLY A 23 -4.48 13.63 5.04
C GLY A 23 -5.93 13.20 5.03
N ASN A 24 -6.67 13.87 5.90
CA ASN A 24 -8.06 13.53 6.16
C ASN A 24 -8.94 14.10 5.04
N THR A 25 -9.30 13.23 4.11
CA THR A 25 -10.21 13.56 3.02
C THR A 25 -11.55 12.88 3.25
N THR A 26 -12.50 13.11 2.35
CA THR A 26 -13.78 12.38 2.34
C THR A 26 -13.59 10.87 2.16
N TRP A 27 -12.43 10.43 1.65
CA TRP A 27 -12.18 9.02 1.29
C TRP A 27 -10.99 8.41 2.04
N CYS A 28 -10.17 9.21 2.73
CA CYS A 28 -8.90 8.77 3.30
C CYS A 28 -8.66 9.31 4.72
N ASN A 29 -8.08 8.47 5.57
CA ASN A 29 -7.50 8.79 6.87
C ASN A 29 -6.42 7.75 7.25
N ARG A 30 -5.78 7.93 8.40
CA ARG A 30 -4.73 7.05 8.96
C ARG A 30 -5.05 5.54 8.97
N ASP A 31 -6.30 5.23 9.25
CA ASP A 31 -6.75 3.86 9.50
C ASP A 31 -7.20 3.16 8.20
N LEU A 32 -7.52 3.95 7.17
CA LEU A 32 -7.94 3.45 5.87
C LEU A 32 -6.81 3.32 4.86
N ILE A 33 -5.73 4.10 4.98
CA ILE A 33 -4.56 3.94 4.10
C ILE A 33 -4.02 2.51 4.13
N PRO A 34 -3.42 2.02 3.03
CA PRO A 34 -2.73 0.74 3.07
C PRO A 34 -1.67 0.74 4.18
N ILE A 35 -1.52 -0.39 4.89
CA ILE A 35 -0.70 -0.43 6.11
C ILE A 35 0.79 -0.40 5.73
N PRO A 36 1.56 0.57 6.24
CA PRO A 36 2.99 0.66 5.96
C PRO A 36 3.80 -0.47 6.65
N PRO A 37 4.93 -0.99 6.10
CA PRO A 37 5.76 -2.03 6.71
C PRO A 37 6.10 -1.83 8.19
N ASP A 38 6.32 -0.60 8.66
CA ASP A 38 6.59 -0.33 10.09
C ASP A 38 5.39 -0.69 10.99
N ARG A 39 4.16 -0.58 10.47
CA ARG A 39 2.90 -0.96 11.13
C ARG A 39 2.48 -2.41 10.89
N ARG A 40 3.19 -3.17 10.04
CA ARG A 40 2.94 -4.60 9.80
C ARG A 40 3.59 -5.48 10.86
N THR A 41 2.99 -5.49 12.06
CA THR A 41 3.56 -6.12 13.26
C THR A 41 3.14 -7.58 13.48
N PHE A 42 2.22 -8.13 12.69
CA PHE A 42 1.69 -9.48 12.92
C PHE A 42 2.54 -10.53 12.22
N HIS A 43 3.13 -11.42 13.03
CA HIS A 43 3.81 -12.62 12.59
C HIS A 43 2.88 -13.83 12.69
N MET A 44 3.34 -14.99 12.21
CA MET A 44 2.62 -16.26 12.34
C MET A 44 2.10 -16.52 13.77
N TRP A 45 2.93 -16.27 14.80
CA TRP A 45 2.53 -16.44 16.20
C TRP A 45 1.43 -15.48 16.66
N SER A 46 1.41 -14.26 16.11
CA SER A 46 0.36 -13.28 16.37
C SER A 46 -0.99 -13.78 15.83
N TYR A 47 -0.98 -14.34 14.62
CA TYR A 47 -2.18 -14.93 14.03
C TYR A 47 -2.61 -16.23 14.70
N LEU A 48 -1.66 -17.06 15.15
CA LEU A 48 -1.97 -18.21 16.00
C LEU A 48 -2.67 -17.76 17.28
N GLY A 49 -2.16 -16.73 17.96
CA GLY A 49 -2.82 -16.14 19.14
C GLY A 49 -4.22 -15.61 18.83
N TYR A 50 -4.36 -14.82 17.77
CA TYR A 50 -5.64 -14.26 17.30
C TYR A 50 -6.68 -15.36 17.02
N TRP A 51 -6.33 -16.37 16.22
CA TRP A 51 -7.25 -17.43 15.82
C TRP A 51 -7.51 -18.41 16.94
N THR A 52 -6.57 -18.59 17.85
CA THR A 52 -6.78 -19.41 19.03
C THR A 52 -7.71 -18.71 20.02
N VAL A 53 -7.59 -17.39 20.21
CA VAL A 53 -8.59 -16.63 20.99
C VAL A 53 -9.94 -16.64 20.31
N SER A 54 -9.97 -16.47 18.99
CA SER A 54 -11.21 -16.48 18.22
C SER A 54 -11.84 -17.86 18.21
N GLY A 55 -11.09 -18.96 18.15
CA GLY A 55 -11.61 -20.32 18.17
C GLY A 55 -11.90 -20.86 19.57
N SER A 56 -11.14 -20.42 20.56
CA SER A 56 -11.34 -20.73 21.98
C SER A 56 -12.08 -19.59 22.66
N ASN A 57 -13.37 -19.47 22.38
CA ASN A 57 -14.25 -18.52 23.05
C ASN A 57 -15.63 -19.12 23.35
N LEU A 58 -16.43 -18.37 24.12
CA LEU A 58 -17.78 -18.77 24.54
C LEU A 58 -18.70 -19.14 23.37
N SER A 59 -18.57 -18.46 22.23
CA SER A 59 -19.31 -18.73 21.00
C SER A 59 -18.98 -20.10 20.44
N ALA A 60 -17.70 -20.47 20.37
CA ALA A 60 -17.29 -21.80 19.91
C ALA A 60 -17.67 -22.92 20.89
N TRP A 61 -17.60 -22.64 22.19
CA TRP A 61 -18.08 -23.54 23.24
C TRP A 61 -19.57 -23.82 23.08
N SER A 62 -20.34 -22.74 22.98
CA SER A 62 -21.80 -22.81 22.84
C SER A 62 -22.20 -23.38 21.50
N LEU A 63 -21.45 -23.12 20.42
CA LEU A 63 -21.66 -23.69 19.10
C LEU A 63 -21.55 -25.21 19.12
N GLY A 64 -20.65 -25.80 19.90
CA GLY A 64 -20.61 -27.27 20.06
C GLY A 64 -21.84 -27.81 20.79
N SER A 65 -22.19 -27.20 21.93
CA SER A 65 -23.29 -27.65 22.79
C SER A 65 -24.68 -27.31 22.25
N THR A 66 -24.81 -26.37 21.30
CA THR A 66 -26.08 -25.94 20.69
C THR A 66 -26.13 -26.07 19.15
N LEU A 67 -25.03 -26.45 18.51
CA LEU A 67 -24.83 -26.61 17.05
C LEU A 67 -25.14 -25.41 16.14
N LEU A 68 -25.39 -24.17 16.62
CA LEU A 68 -25.44 -22.97 15.77
C LEU A 68 -24.93 -21.70 16.50
N ALA A 69 -24.22 -20.79 15.80
CA ALA A 69 -24.00 -19.34 16.08
C ALA A 69 -22.68 -18.79 15.50
N PHE A 70 -22.56 -17.62 14.82
CA PHE A 70 -23.24 -16.31 14.96
C PHE A 70 -23.48 -15.52 13.64
N GLY A 71 -24.68 -15.00 13.44
CA GLY A 71 -25.03 -14.01 12.41
C GLY A 71 -25.90 -12.94 13.08
N LEU A 72 -25.27 -11.85 13.51
CA LEU A 72 -25.92 -10.68 14.12
C LEU A 72 -25.41 -9.45 13.37
N SER A 73 -26.15 -8.33 13.36
CA SER A 73 -25.55 -7.09 12.90
C SER A 73 -24.37 -6.71 13.81
N PRO A 74 -23.41 -5.89 13.33
CA PRO A 74 -22.24 -5.55 14.15
C PRO A 74 -22.61 -4.87 15.48
N ALA A 75 -23.65 -4.03 15.51
CA ALA A 75 -24.19 -3.44 16.74
C ALA A 75 -24.70 -4.50 17.71
N GLU A 76 -25.56 -5.39 17.22
CA GLU A 76 -26.19 -6.45 18.03
C GLU A 76 -25.13 -7.42 18.53
N ALA A 77 -24.12 -7.75 17.71
CA ALA A 77 -22.99 -8.58 18.10
C ALA A 77 -22.19 -7.94 19.24
N ILE A 78 -21.83 -6.65 19.14
CA ILE A 78 -21.18 -5.92 20.24
C ILE A 78 -22.06 -5.95 21.49
N GLY A 79 -23.35 -5.68 21.34
CA GLY A 79 -24.31 -5.68 22.44
C GLY A 79 -24.40 -7.05 23.14
N VAL A 80 -24.53 -8.13 22.39
CA VAL A 80 -24.64 -9.50 22.93
C VAL A 80 -23.36 -9.91 23.64
N LEU A 81 -22.18 -9.65 23.05
CA LEU A 81 -20.91 -10.01 23.69
C LEU A 81 -20.61 -9.13 24.92
N ALA A 82 -21.00 -7.86 24.90
CA ALA A 82 -20.96 -6.99 26.07
C ALA A 82 -21.87 -7.50 27.20
N PHE A 83 -23.07 -7.98 26.86
CA PHE A 83 -23.99 -8.55 27.83
C PHE A 83 -23.50 -9.89 28.38
N TRP A 84 -22.89 -10.75 27.58
CA TRP A 84 -22.21 -11.95 28.08
C TRP A 84 -21.01 -11.63 28.94
N GLY A 85 -20.23 -10.59 28.58
CA GLY A 85 -19.20 -10.02 29.42
C GLY A 85 -19.76 -9.59 30.78
N ALA A 86 -20.90 -8.91 30.78
CA ALA A 86 -21.61 -8.50 31.99
C ALA A 86 -22.01 -9.68 32.88
N GLN A 87 -22.62 -10.72 32.29
CA GLN A 87 -23.03 -11.92 33.02
C GLN A 87 -21.82 -12.69 33.57
N ALA A 88 -20.74 -12.79 32.80
CA ALA A 88 -19.48 -13.39 33.26
C ALA A 88 -18.85 -12.60 34.40
N THR A 89 -18.84 -11.26 34.31
CA THR A 89 -18.35 -10.37 35.37
C THR A 89 -19.20 -10.51 36.62
N ARG A 90 -20.53 -10.59 36.48
CA ARG A 90 -21.45 -10.86 37.59
C ARG A 90 -21.11 -12.16 38.30
N VAL A 91 -20.96 -13.27 37.57
CA VAL A 91 -20.66 -14.58 38.17
C VAL A 91 -19.30 -14.56 38.85
N THR A 92 -18.29 -13.97 38.20
CA THR A 92 -16.92 -13.85 38.74
C THR A 92 -16.89 -13.05 40.04
N LEU A 93 -17.52 -11.87 40.07
CA LEU A 93 -17.56 -11.03 41.26
C LEU A 93 -18.53 -11.56 42.32
N GLY A 94 -19.63 -12.20 41.92
CA GLY A 94 -20.56 -12.88 42.80
C GLY A 94 -19.91 -14.03 43.57
N ALA A 95 -18.88 -14.66 42.99
CA ALA A 95 -18.04 -15.62 43.69
C ALA A 95 -17.23 -14.99 44.82
N ILE A 96 -16.89 -13.69 44.77
CA ILE A 96 -16.19 -12.97 45.85
C ILE A 96 -17.18 -12.29 46.80
N ILE A 97 -18.29 -11.79 46.27
CA ILE A 97 -19.27 -10.95 46.96
C ILE A 97 -20.64 -11.64 46.89
N PRO A 98 -20.99 -12.50 47.86
CA PRO A 98 -22.28 -13.21 47.84
C PRO A 98 -23.49 -12.28 47.78
N GLY A 99 -23.40 -11.09 48.38
CA GLY A 99 -24.45 -10.06 48.29
C GLY A 99 -24.75 -9.58 46.87
N LEU A 100 -23.78 -9.64 45.96
CA LEU A 100 -23.99 -9.34 44.53
C LEU A 100 -24.67 -10.51 43.81
N ALA A 101 -24.33 -11.75 44.18
CA ALA A 101 -24.91 -12.96 43.60
C ALA A 101 -26.42 -13.06 43.91
N HIS A 102 -26.82 -12.76 45.14
CA HIS A 102 -28.21 -12.90 45.63
C HIS A 102 -28.97 -11.58 45.75
N MET A 103 -28.53 -10.54 45.04
CA MET A 103 -29.17 -9.23 45.09
C MET A 103 -30.60 -9.26 44.55
N ARG A 104 -31.50 -8.47 45.15
CA ARG A 104 -32.88 -8.30 44.66
C ARG A 104 -32.89 -7.64 43.26
N ASN A 105 -33.67 -8.20 42.34
CA ASN A 105 -33.91 -7.57 41.04
C ASN A 105 -34.84 -6.35 41.17
N SER A 106 -34.47 -5.26 40.52
CA SER A 106 -35.13 -3.94 40.55
C SER A 106 -35.74 -3.58 39.19
N PHE A 107 -35.35 -4.28 38.13
CA PHE A 107 -35.95 -4.14 36.80
C PHE A 107 -37.18 -5.05 36.67
N SER A 108 -38.12 -4.67 35.78
CA SER A 108 -39.29 -5.47 35.45
C SER A 108 -38.91 -6.78 34.76
N GLU A 109 -39.61 -7.89 35.02
CA GLU A 109 -39.34 -9.17 34.35
C GLU A 109 -39.39 -9.11 32.81
N SER A 110 -40.25 -8.25 32.26
CA SER A 110 -40.37 -8.01 30.81
C SER A 110 -39.15 -7.33 30.18
N SER A 111 -38.24 -6.76 30.98
CA SER A 111 -37.00 -6.17 30.46
C SER A 111 -35.98 -7.22 30.04
N HIS A 112 -36.10 -8.45 30.57
CA HIS A 112 -35.12 -9.53 30.45
C HIS A 112 -33.68 -9.15 30.90
N LEU A 113 -33.55 -8.09 31.71
CA LEU A 113 -32.30 -7.60 32.28
C LEU A 113 -32.37 -7.64 33.82
N ALA A 114 -31.46 -8.35 34.47
CA ALA A 114 -31.37 -8.39 35.93
C ALA A 114 -30.49 -7.24 36.49
N THR A 115 -30.78 -6.77 37.72
CA THR A 115 -29.98 -5.69 38.36
C THR A 115 -28.50 -6.04 38.46
N ASN A 116 -28.19 -7.26 38.87
CA ASN A 116 -26.80 -7.71 39.02
C ASN A 116 -26.10 -7.92 37.66
N ASP A 117 -26.84 -8.26 36.59
CA ASP A 117 -26.31 -8.27 35.22
C ASP A 117 -25.99 -6.84 34.75
N PHE A 118 -26.85 -5.84 35.07
CA PHE A 118 -26.57 -4.44 34.75
C PHE A 118 -25.35 -3.89 35.50
N ILE A 119 -25.18 -4.23 36.78
CA ILE A 119 -23.97 -3.88 37.54
C ILE A 119 -22.73 -4.54 36.89
N GLY A 120 -22.85 -5.82 36.52
CA GLY A 120 -21.82 -6.53 35.76
C GLY A 120 -21.46 -5.81 34.46
N LEU A 121 -22.46 -5.28 33.74
CA LEU A 121 -22.27 -4.53 32.49
C LEU A 121 -21.49 -3.24 32.74
N VAL A 122 -21.87 -2.45 33.74
CA VAL A 122 -21.16 -1.21 34.08
C VAL A 122 -19.70 -1.49 34.43
N ILE A 123 -19.44 -2.51 35.25
CA ILE A 123 -18.07 -2.87 35.65
C ILE A 123 -17.27 -3.39 34.45
N TRP A 124 -17.87 -4.24 33.63
CA TRP A 124 -17.22 -4.76 32.42
C TRP A 124 -16.89 -3.63 31.44
N MET A 125 -17.78 -2.64 31.29
CA MET A 125 -17.54 -1.45 30.46
C MET A 125 -16.36 -0.61 30.96
N CYS A 126 -16.11 -0.56 32.27
CA CYS A 126 -14.92 0.09 32.82
C CYS A 126 -13.61 -0.56 32.32
N ALA A 127 -13.63 -1.85 31.96
CA ALA A 127 -12.49 -2.53 31.34
C ALA A 127 -12.51 -2.43 29.81
N PHE A 128 -13.68 -2.59 29.19
CA PHE A 128 -13.83 -2.60 27.73
C PHE A 128 -13.59 -1.23 27.07
N VAL A 129 -14.15 -0.14 27.63
CA VAL A 129 -14.03 1.20 27.07
C VAL A 129 -12.56 1.66 26.95
N PRO A 130 -11.70 1.49 27.98
CA PRO A 130 -10.28 1.78 27.84
C PRO A 130 -9.56 0.82 26.90
N ALA A 131 -9.96 -0.46 26.85
CA ALA A 131 -9.30 -1.45 26.00
C ALA A 131 -9.46 -1.15 24.49
N ILE A 132 -10.54 -0.46 24.08
CA ILE A 132 -10.71 0.06 22.70
C ILE A 132 -9.60 1.05 22.31
N LEU A 133 -8.93 1.71 23.27
CA LEU A 133 -7.83 2.64 22.97
C LEU A 133 -6.57 1.93 22.46
N ILE A 134 -6.42 0.63 22.75
CA ILE A 134 -5.30 -0.18 22.31
C ILE A 134 -5.37 -0.28 20.78
N ARG A 135 -4.30 0.13 20.10
CA ARG A 135 -4.27 0.08 18.63
C ARG A 135 -4.24 -1.37 18.14
N PRO A 136 -4.89 -1.69 17.01
CA PRO A 136 -4.91 -3.04 16.46
C PRO A 136 -3.52 -3.67 16.31
N GLU A 137 -2.53 -2.88 15.87
CA GLU A 137 -1.13 -3.30 15.70
C GLU A 137 -0.41 -3.73 17.00
N LYS A 138 -1.02 -3.55 18.19
CA LYS A 138 -0.45 -3.88 19.52
C LYS A 138 -1.24 -4.93 20.29
N LEU A 139 -2.25 -5.55 19.69
CA LEU A 139 -3.15 -6.48 20.40
C LEU A 139 -2.57 -7.89 20.61
N GLN A 140 -1.37 -8.20 20.10
CA GLN A 140 -0.83 -9.57 20.15
C GLN A 140 -0.66 -10.09 21.58
N ILE A 141 -0.15 -9.26 22.50
CA ILE A 141 0.09 -9.65 23.89
C ILE A 141 -1.24 -9.86 24.64
N PRO A 142 -2.21 -8.94 24.60
CA PRO A 142 -3.55 -9.18 25.13
C PRO A 142 -4.17 -10.51 24.68
N PHE A 143 -3.97 -10.92 23.42
CA PHE A 143 -4.50 -12.19 22.91
C PHE A 143 -3.90 -13.39 23.62
N VAL A 144 -2.57 -13.42 23.78
CA VAL A 144 -1.88 -14.53 24.44
C VAL A 144 -2.33 -14.66 25.90
N ILE A 145 -2.49 -13.53 26.61
CA ILE A 145 -2.97 -13.53 28.00
C ILE A 145 -4.39 -14.10 28.08
N CYS A 146 -5.31 -13.62 27.24
CA CYS A 146 -6.69 -14.09 27.22
C CYS A 146 -6.79 -15.58 26.87
N PHE A 147 -5.93 -16.05 25.96
CA PHE A 147 -5.84 -17.47 25.61
C PHE A 147 -5.54 -18.36 26.82
N PHE A 148 -4.49 -18.06 27.59
CA PHE A 148 -4.13 -18.89 28.74
C PHE A 148 -5.22 -18.90 29.81
N LEU A 149 -5.84 -17.75 30.08
CA LEU A 149 -6.93 -17.65 31.05
C LEU A 149 -8.16 -18.47 30.62
N PHE A 150 -8.56 -18.38 29.34
CA PHE A 150 -9.73 -19.09 28.85
C PHE A 150 -9.47 -20.60 28.69
N CYS A 151 -8.30 -21.02 28.22
CA CYS A 151 -7.93 -22.43 28.17
C CYS A 151 -7.90 -23.04 29.58
N GLY A 152 -7.34 -22.34 30.56
CA GLY A 152 -7.40 -22.76 31.96
C GLY A 152 -8.83 -22.97 32.45
N SER A 153 -9.74 -22.08 32.06
CA SER A 153 -11.17 -22.21 32.38
C SER A 153 -11.83 -23.39 31.66
N CYS A 154 -11.54 -23.59 30.37
CA CYS A 154 -12.09 -24.68 29.58
C CYS A 154 -11.67 -26.05 30.12
N PHE A 155 -10.38 -26.27 30.30
CA PHE A 155 -9.86 -27.52 30.84
C PHE A 155 -10.25 -27.70 32.29
N GLY A 156 -10.31 -26.63 33.09
CA GLY A 156 -10.81 -26.69 34.46
C GLY A 156 -12.26 -27.19 34.55
N ILE A 157 -13.16 -26.62 33.74
CA ILE A 157 -14.56 -27.05 33.66
C ILE A 157 -14.67 -28.48 33.11
N LEU A 158 -13.87 -28.85 32.10
CA LEU A 158 -13.86 -30.22 31.55
C LEU A 158 -13.44 -31.24 32.61
N ILE A 159 -12.30 -31.00 33.27
CA ILE A 159 -11.75 -31.91 34.29
C ILE A 159 -12.74 -32.06 35.44
N TRP A 160 -13.30 -30.94 35.92
CA TRP A 160 -14.31 -30.97 36.98
C TRP A 160 -15.55 -31.77 36.55
N SER A 161 -16.15 -31.43 35.40
CA SER A 161 -17.42 -32.03 34.97
C SER A 161 -17.28 -33.53 34.71
N VAL A 162 -16.23 -33.99 34.04
CA VAL A 162 -16.00 -35.41 33.78
C VAL A 162 -15.71 -36.19 35.07
N SER A 163 -14.92 -35.60 35.97
CA SER A 163 -14.61 -36.21 37.27
C SER A 163 -15.85 -36.34 38.14
N ALA A 164 -16.62 -35.25 38.29
CA ALA A 164 -17.82 -35.21 39.13
C ALA A 164 -18.95 -36.08 38.57
N ALA A 165 -19.05 -36.25 37.25
CA ALA A 165 -20.04 -37.13 36.61
C ALA A 165 -19.58 -38.60 36.50
N ASN A 166 -18.35 -38.92 36.90
CA ASN A 166 -17.69 -40.22 36.66
C ASN A 166 -17.71 -40.66 35.17
N GLY A 167 -17.53 -39.70 34.25
CA GLY A 167 -17.57 -39.95 32.80
C GLY A 167 -18.07 -38.75 32.00
N VAL A 168 -18.29 -38.94 30.70
CA VAL A 168 -18.71 -37.86 29.78
C VAL A 168 -20.21 -37.52 29.83
N GLY A 169 -20.98 -38.14 30.73
CA GLY A 169 -22.42 -37.96 30.88
C GLY A 169 -23.26 -38.72 29.84
N GLU A 170 -24.55 -38.91 30.15
CA GLU A 170 -25.45 -39.76 29.35
C GLU A 170 -25.82 -39.17 27.99
N LEU A 171 -25.91 -37.84 27.86
CA LEU A 171 -26.28 -37.17 26.60
C LEU A 171 -25.27 -37.47 25.48
N PHE A 172 -24.01 -37.73 25.82
CA PHE A 172 -22.98 -38.12 24.86
C PHE A 172 -23.20 -39.52 24.27
N HIS A 173 -23.86 -40.40 25.02
CA HIS A 173 -24.18 -41.77 24.61
C HIS A 173 -25.59 -41.90 24.05
N THR A 174 -26.46 -40.93 24.31
CA THR A 174 -27.87 -40.94 23.92
C THR A 174 -28.03 -40.53 22.46
N ARG A 175 -28.39 -41.48 21.59
CA ARG A 175 -28.74 -41.20 20.19
C ARG A 175 -30.17 -40.66 20.10
N LYS A 176 -30.36 -39.39 19.72
CA LYS A 176 -31.66 -38.88 19.25
C LYS A 176 -31.76 -39.08 17.73
N ASP A 177 -32.81 -39.77 17.28
CA ASP A 177 -33.08 -39.91 15.85
C ASP A 177 -33.64 -38.60 15.27
N ALA A 178 -32.89 -37.96 14.38
CA ALA A 178 -33.38 -36.87 13.56
C ALA A 178 -34.22 -37.45 12.39
N PRO A 179 -35.38 -36.84 12.05
CA PRO A 179 -36.25 -37.31 10.97
C PRO A 179 -35.55 -37.47 9.61
N ASN A 180 -34.53 -36.63 9.35
CA ASN A 180 -33.62 -36.78 8.22
C ASN A 180 -32.20 -36.37 8.62
N LYS A 181 -31.35 -37.36 8.89
CA LYS A 181 -29.97 -37.15 9.36
C LYS A 181 -29.11 -36.40 8.34
N GLY A 182 -29.33 -36.62 7.03
CA GLY A 182 -28.60 -35.93 5.96
C GLY A 182 -28.90 -34.43 5.94
N TRP A 183 -30.17 -34.04 6.01
CA TRP A 183 -30.54 -32.62 6.04
C TRP A 183 -30.17 -31.92 7.34
N ALA A 184 -30.22 -32.62 8.48
CA ALA A 184 -29.71 -32.09 9.74
C ALA A 184 -28.20 -31.84 9.68
N PHE A 185 -27.44 -32.73 9.03
CA PHE A 185 -26.00 -32.55 8.82
C PHE A 185 -25.71 -31.35 7.90
N MET A 186 -26.42 -31.21 6.77
CA MET A 186 -26.27 -30.07 5.88
C MET A 186 -26.63 -28.75 6.56
N PHE A 187 -27.69 -28.73 7.37
CA PHE A 187 -28.06 -27.57 8.15
C PHE A 187 -26.94 -27.18 9.14
N GLY A 188 -26.32 -28.16 9.81
CA GLY A 188 -25.15 -27.92 10.67
C GLY A 188 -23.96 -27.30 9.92
N ILE A 189 -23.63 -27.81 8.72
CA ILE A 189 -22.58 -27.22 7.88
C ILE A 189 -22.92 -25.76 7.51
N THR A 190 -24.12 -25.53 6.99
CA THR A 190 -24.57 -24.20 6.56
C THR A 190 -24.60 -23.21 7.72
N ALA A 191 -24.97 -23.66 8.92
CA ALA A 191 -24.96 -22.81 10.09
C ALA A 191 -23.55 -22.44 10.56
N VAL A 192 -22.58 -23.36 10.49
CA VAL A 192 -21.16 -23.04 10.77
C VAL A 192 -20.61 -22.07 9.71
N LEU A 193 -20.93 -22.29 8.43
CA LEU A 193 -20.51 -21.38 7.35
C LEU A 193 -21.15 -20.00 7.49
N GLY A 194 -22.44 -19.93 7.86
CA GLY A 194 -23.12 -18.67 8.13
C GLY A 194 -22.55 -17.94 9.35
N ALA A 195 -22.27 -18.70 10.41
CA ALA A 195 -21.68 -18.21 11.65
C ALA A 195 -20.31 -17.55 11.49
N TRP A 196 -19.45 -18.16 10.68
CA TRP A 196 -18.08 -17.69 10.46
C TRP A 196 -17.92 -16.91 9.17
N GLY A 197 -18.98 -16.82 8.34
CA GLY A 197 -18.97 -16.13 7.06
C GLY A 197 -18.64 -14.65 7.19
N SER A 198 -19.21 -13.96 8.20
CA SER A 198 -18.93 -12.54 8.45
C SER A 198 -17.47 -12.32 8.83
N GLY A 199 -16.96 -13.12 9.76
CA GLY A 199 -15.54 -13.08 10.15
C GLY A 199 -14.62 -13.42 8.98
N THR A 200 -15.04 -14.29 8.06
CA THR A 200 -14.25 -14.68 6.88
C THR A 200 -14.16 -13.54 5.86
N LEU A 201 -15.28 -12.86 5.58
CA LEU A 201 -15.29 -11.71 4.66
C LEU A 201 -14.48 -10.53 5.20
N GLY A 202 -14.52 -10.29 6.51
CA GLY A 202 -13.74 -9.24 7.18
C GLY A 202 -12.28 -9.60 7.45
N GLN A 203 -11.75 -10.75 6.97
CA GLN A 203 -10.37 -11.14 7.30
C GLN A 203 -9.30 -10.16 6.82
N SER A 204 -9.59 -9.38 5.77
CA SER A 204 -8.72 -8.31 5.29
C SER A 204 -8.36 -7.30 6.38
N ASP A 205 -9.24 -7.09 7.36
CA ASP A 205 -9.04 -6.20 8.51
C ASP A 205 -7.81 -6.61 9.33
N TRP A 206 -7.54 -7.91 9.43
CA TRP A 206 -6.46 -8.46 10.22
C TRP A 206 -5.26 -8.86 9.38
N THR A 207 -5.47 -9.38 8.16
CA THR A 207 -4.37 -9.80 7.29
C THR A 207 -3.55 -8.62 6.76
N ARG A 208 -4.10 -7.40 6.75
CA ARG A 208 -3.35 -6.18 6.38
C ARG A 208 -2.22 -5.82 7.34
N TYR A 209 -2.22 -6.35 8.57
CA TYR A 209 -1.13 -6.18 9.54
C TYR A 209 -0.01 -7.23 9.40
N ALA A 210 -0.14 -8.17 8.44
CA ALA A 210 0.80 -9.26 8.27
C ALA A 210 2.17 -8.75 7.80
N LYS A 211 3.24 -9.16 8.48
CA LYS A 211 4.60 -8.81 8.06
C LYS A 211 5.00 -9.47 6.74
N THR A 212 4.49 -10.69 6.50
CA THR A 212 4.73 -11.43 5.26
C THR A 212 3.43 -12.01 4.73
N LYS A 213 3.34 -12.17 3.40
CA LYS A 213 2.18 -12.72 2.68
C LYS A 213 1.63 -14.02 3.29
N HIS A 214 2.51 -14.87 3.81
CA HIS A 214 2.15 -16.19 4.32
C HIS A 214 1.95 -16.28 5.83
N SER A 215 2.19 -15.18 6.58
CA SER A 215 2.01 -15.14 8.04
C SER A 215 0.66 -15.67 8.54
N PRO A 216 -0.50 -15.36 7.92
CA PRO A 216 -1.79 -15.89 8.40
C PRO A 216 -2.08 -17.35 8.00
N THR A 217 -1.39 -17.91 7.00
CA THR A 217 -1.76 -19.18 6.34
C THR A 217 -1.88 -20.36 7.29
N LEU A 218 -0.84 -20.64 8.09
CA LEU A 218 -0.80 -21.81 8.97
C LEU A 218 -1.89 -21.74 10.05
N SER A 219 -2.09 -20.54 10.60
CA SER A 219 -3.09 -20.32 11.64
C SER A 219 -4.51 -20.53 11.13
N GLN A 220 -4.83 -20.05 9.92
CA GLN A 220 -6.15 -20.19 9.31
C GLN A 220 -6.44 -21.65 8.90
N LEU A 221 -5.44 -22.36 8.36
CA LEU A 221 -5.63 -23.73 7.87
C LEU A 221 -5.68 -24.77 9.00
N ILE A 222 -4.93 -24.57 10.08
CA ILE A 222 -4.74 -25.61 11.11
C ILE A 222 -5.22 -25.16 12.47
N ALA A 223 -4.78 -24.00 12.96
CA ALA A 223 -5.09 -23.58 14.32
C ALA A 223 -6.57 -23.25 14.49
N THR A 224 -7.18 -22.54 13.54
CA THR A 224 -8.61 -22.18 13.61
C THR A 224 -9.52 -23.41 13.65
N PRO A 225 -9.44 -24.38 12.71
CA PRO A 225 -10.31 -25.55 12.77
C PRO A 225 -10.07 -26.39 14.03
N LEU A 226 -8.80 -26.51 14.46
CA LEU A 226 -8.45 -27.29 15.64
C LEU A 226 -9.03 -26.67 16.92
N THR A 227 -8.85 -25.37 17.15
CA THR A 227 -9.27 -24.71 18.38
C THR A 227 -10.78 -24.66 18.49
N ILE A 228 -11.49 -24.32 17.39
CA ILE A 228 -12.95 -24.37 17.34
C ILE A 228 -13.46 -25.79 17.66
N THR A 229 -12.88 -26.81 17.01
CA THR A 229 -13.32 -28.20 17.21
C THR A 229 -13.08 -28.65 18.65
N VAL A 230 -11.90 -28.38 19.21
CA VAL A 230 -11.57 -28.77 20.59
C VAL A 230 -12.49 -28.06 21.58
N THR A 231 -12.68 -26.75 21.45
CA THR A 231 -13.57 -26.00 22.35
C THR A 231 -15.02 -26.44 22.24
N ALA A 232 -15.51 -26.74 21.03
CA ALA A 232 -16.86 -27.27 20.80
C ALA A 232 -17.04 -28.65 21.45
N VAL A 233 -16.08 -29.57 21.29
CA VAL A 233 -16.10 -30.90 21.92
C VAL A 233 -16.09 -30.79 23.44
N ILE A 234 -15.25 -29.91 24.00
CA ILE A 234 -15.25 -29.65 25.43
C ILE A 234 -16.63 -29.17 25.90
N GLY A 235 -17.27 -28.24 25.18
CA GLY A 235 -18.60 -27.76 25.50
C GLY A 235 -19.66 -28.86 25.50
N ILE A 236 -19.65 -29.74 24.49
CA ILE A 236 -20.56 -30.91 24.42
C ILE A 236 -20.38 -31.82 25.63
N ILE A 237 -19.13 -32.19 25.95
CA ILE A 237 -18.84 -33.09 27.07
C ILE A 237 -19.22 -32.44 28.39
N ALA A 238 -18.86 -31.17 28.60
CA ALA A 238 -19.17 -30.46 29.82
C ALA A 238 -20.70 -30.32 30.02
N THR A 239 -21.46 -29.98 28.98
CA THR A 239 -22.94 -29.93 29.03
C THR A 239 -23.54 -31.31 29.31
N SER A 240 -23.04 -32.36 28.66
CA SER A 240 -23.50 -33.74 28.91
C SER A 240 -23.22 -34.19 30.35
N ALA A 241 -22.01 -33.98 30.86
CA ALA A 241 -21.61 -34.36 32.21
C ALA A 241 -22.33 -33.53 33.29
N SER A 242 -22.43 -32.22 33.12
CA SER A 242 -23.15 -31.33 34.04
C SER A 242 -24.65 -31.58 34.08
N ASN A 243 -25.27 -32.04 32.99
CA ASN A 243 -26.67 -32.47 32.98
C ASN A 243 -26.92 -33.58 33.99
N HIS A 244 -26.00 -34.55 34.10
CA HIS A 244 -26.06 -35.61 35.09
C HIS A 244 -25.84 -35.06 36.52
N ILE A 245 -24.87 -34.16 36.71
CA ILE A 245 -24.54 -33.60 38.04
C ILE A 245 -25.67 -32.71 38.59
N LEU A 246 -26.27 -31.87 37.74
CA LEU A 246 -27.20 -30.81 38.15
C LEU A 246 -28.68 -31.21 38.04
N GLY A 247 -28.98 -32.51 37.98
CA GLY A 247 -30.37 -32.99 38.05
C GLY A 247 -31.18 -32.86 36.76
N GLY A 248 -30.54 -32.94 35.59
CA GLY A 248 -31.22 -33.02 34.29
C GLY A 248 -31.39 -31.69 33.56
N GLU A 249 -30.89 -30.58 34.09
CA GLU A 249 -30.89 -29.28 33.40
C GLU A 249 -29.82 -29.23 32.29
N ILE A 250 -30.18 -28.78 31.09
CA ILE A 250 -29.24 -28.68 29.95
C ILE A 250 -28.62 -27.28 29.95
N LEU A 251 -27.48 -27.14 30.63
CA LEU A 251 -26.71 -25.90 30.69
C LEU A 251 -25.62 -25.90 29.62
N TRP A 252 -25.95 -25.30 28.48
CA TRP A 252 -25.06 -25.17 27.33
C TRP A 252 -24.15 -23.94 27.40
N ASN A 253 -24.55 -22.93 28.18
CA ASN A 253 -23.78 -21.71 28.42
C ASN A 253 -22.93 -21.86 29.70
N PRO A 254 -21.59 -21.81 29.62
CA PRO A 254 -20.71 -21.98 30.77
C PRO A 254 -20.86 -20.87 31.83
N ILE A 255 -21.37 -19.68 31.48
CA ILE A 255 -21.65 -18.63 32.49
C ILE A 255 -22.76 -19.11 33.43
N TYR A 256 -23.84 -19.68 32.89
CA TYR A 256 -24.95 -20.21 33.68
C TYR A 256 -24.55 -21.49 34.40
N LEU A 257 -23.72 -22.33 33.77
CA LEU A 257 -23.12 -23.50 34.42
C LEU A 257 -22.33 -23.10 35.67
N LEU A 258 -21.45 -22.10 35.57
CA LEU A 258 -20.65 -21.65 36.71
C LEU A 258 -21.52 -21.12 37.87
N ALA A 259 -22.59 -20.39 37.56
CA ALA A 259 -23.55 -19.94 38.57
C ALA A 259 -24.29 -21.12 39.22
N ALA A 260 -24.75 -22.09 38.42
CA ALA A 260 -25.45 -23.28 38.92
C ALA A 260 -24.53 -24.17 39.76
N VAL A 261 -23.26 -24.33 39.37
CA VAL A 261 -22.24 -25.05 40.15
C VAL A 261 -22.02 -24.37 41.49
N GLN A 262 -21.95 -23.04 41.51
CA GLN A 262 -21.80 -22.29 42.75
C GLN A 262 -22.97 -22.53 43.71
N GLU A 263 -24.20 -22.54 43.20
CA GLU A 263 -25.41 -22.80 44.00
C GLU A 263 -25.49 -24.26 44.46
N HIS A 264 -25.24 -25.21 43.55
CA HIS A 264 -25.30 -26.64 43.81
C HIS A 264 -24.37 -27.08 44.94
N TYR A 265 -23.17 -26.50 45.02
CA TYR A 265 -22.23 -26.76 46.11
C TYR A 265 -22.27 -25.69 47.22
N HIS A 266 -23.42 -25.04 47.41
CA HIS A 266 -23.72 -24.13 48.53
C HIS A 266 -22.71 -22.99 48.72
N SER A 267 -22.10 -22.50 47.64
CA SER A 267 -21.12 -21.40 47.67
C SER A 267 -19.97 -21.61 48.69
N GLY A 268 -19.50 -22.85 48.86
CA GLY A 268 -18.34 -23.13 49.73
C GLY A 268 -17.06 -22.41 49.28
N PRO A 269 -16.08 -22.14 50.17
CA PRO A 269 -14.87 -21.36 49.83
C PRO A 269 -14.09 -21.91 48.62
N GLY A 270 -13.94 -23.23 48.51
CA GLY A 270 -13.25 -23.86 47.38
C GLY A 270 -14.00 -23.73 46.06
N VAL A 271 -15.33 -23.83 46.09
CA VAL A 271 -16.19 -23.68 44.91
C VAL A 271 -16.17 -22.22 44.44
N ARG A 272 -16.25 -21.28 45.38
CA ARG A 272 -16.14 -19.84 45.08
C ARG A 272 -14.79 -19.50 44.45
N ALA A 273 -13.70 -20.08 44.93
CA ALA A 273 -12.38 -19.91 44.30
C ALA A 273 -12.35 -20.49 42.87
N ALA A 274 -12.87 -21.72 42.68
CA ALA A 274 -12.94 -22.34 41.37
C ALA A 274 -13.79 -21.54 40.37
N VAL A 275 -14.96 -21.08 40.79
CA VAL A 275 -15.88 -20.25 39.98
C VAL A 275 -15.26 -18.88 39.68
N PHE A 276 -14.52 -18.29 40.62
CA PHE A 276 -13.79 -17.04 40.36
C PHE A 276 -12.74 -17.21 39.26
N PHE A 277 -11.86 -18.22 39.35
CA PHE A 277 -10.80 -18.41 38.36
C PHE A 277 -11.35 -18.83 36.99
N ALA A 278 -12.36 -19.70 36.95
CA ALA A 278 -13.04 -20.05 35.71
C ALA A 278 -13.80 -18.85 35.12
N GLY A 279 -14.48 -18.07 35.97
CA GLY A 279 -15.17 -16.85 35.58
C GLY A 279 -14.22 -15.80 35.00
N LEU A 280 -13.04 -15.62 35.60
CA LEU A 280 -12.01 -14.69 35.13
C LEU A 280 -11.58 -14.97 33.68
N GLY A 281 -11.39 -16.25 33.32
CA GLY A 281 -11.07 -16.62 31.94
C GLY A 281 -12.23 -16.41 30.97
N VAL A 282 -13.48 -16.61 31.41
CA VAL A 282 -14.66 -16.28 30.60
C VAL A 282 -14.78 -14.77 30.38
N VAL A 283 -14.57 -13.95 31.42
CA VAL A 283 -14.55 -12.48 31.32
C VAL A 283 -13.47 -12.00 30.35
N ALA A 284 -12.24 -12.53 30.49
CA ALA A 284 -11.13 -12.19 29.60
C ALA A 284 -11.41 -12.58 28.14
N SER A 285 -12.00 -13.76 27.93
CA SER A 285 -12.43 -14.21 26.60
C SER A 285 -13.47 -13.26 25.99
N GLN A 286 -14.50 -12.86 26.76
CA GLN A 286 -15.53 -11.91 26.29
C GLN A 286 -14.96 -10.53 25.98
N LEU A 287 -14.01 -10.06 26.78
CA LEU A 287 -13.31 -8.80 26.52
C LEU A 287 -12.54 -8.86 25.20
N SER A 288 -11.76 -9.91 25.00
CA SER A 288 -10.92 -10.08 23.81
C SER A 288 -11.75 -10.18 22.53
N ILE A 289 -12.76 -11.07 22.51
CA ILE A 289 -13.60 -11.29 21.33
C ILE A 289 -14.40 -10.02 20.95
N SER A 290 -14.89 -9.28 21.96
CA SER A 290 -15.64 -8.04 21.75
C SER A 290 -14.77 -6.95 21.16
N ILE A 291 -13.48 -6.89 21.54
CA ILE A 291 -12.53 -5.93 20.95
C ILE A 291 -12.24 -6.32 19.50
N VAL A 292 -11.94 -7.60 19.27
CA VAL A 292 -11.33 -8.07 18.02
C VAL A 292 -12.34 -8.24 16.90
N LEU A 293 -13.36 -9.06 17.10
CA LEU A 293 -14.29 -9.40 16.03
C LEU A 293 -15.37 -8.33 15.84
N ASN A 294 -15.66 -7.57 16.89
CA ASN A 294 -16.81 -6.71 16.89
C ASN A 294 -16.41 -5.23 16.91
N SER A 295 -15.75 -4.72 17.94
CA SER A 295 -15.50 -3.27 18.01
C SER A 295 -14.50 -2.81 16.96
N MET A 296 -13.33 -3.46 16.85
CA MET A 296 -12.29 -3.04 15.91
C MET A 296 -12.70 -3.24 14.46
N SER A 297 -13.26 -4.40 14.10
CA SER A 297 -13.73 -4.65 12.72
C SER A 297 -14.85 -3.67 12.32
N THR A 298 -15.86 -3.48 13.17
CA THR A 298 -16.90 -2.47 12.88
C THR A 298 -16.34 -1.04 12.87
N GLY A 299 -15.34 -0.77 13.71
CA GLY A 299 -14.61 0.49 13.71
C GLY A 299 -13.90 0.75 12.38
N MET A 300 -13.33 -0.29 11.77
CA MET A 300 -12.72 -0.22 10.43
C MET A 300 -13.77 0.06 9.36
N ASP A 301 -14.91 -0.62 9.39
CA ASP A 301 -16.03 -0.36 8.46
C ASP A 301 -16.54 1.08 8.58
N LEU A 302 -16.78 1.55 9.82
CA LEU A 302 -17.27 2.91 10.08
C LEU A 302 -16.25 3.99 9.72
N ALA A 303 -14.96 3.69 9.83
CA ALA A 303 -13.93 4.60 9.35
C ALA A 303 -14.09 4.85 7.85
N GLY A 304 -14.56 3.86 7.08
CA GLY A 304 -14.87 3.99 5.65
C GLY A 304 -16.09 4.86 5.31
N LEU A 305 -17.05 5.01 6.23
CA LEU A 305 -18.29 5.77 5.98
C LEU A 305 -18.09 7.29 6.03
N TRP A 306 -17.30 7.76 7.01
CA TRP A 306 -16.93 9.18 7.08
C TRP A 306 -15.47 9.37 7.52
N PRO A 307 -14.49 9.03 6.65
CA PRO A 307 -13.07 8.94 6.98
C PRO A 307 -12.50 10.18 7.65
N LYS A 308 -12.95 11.36 7.21
CA LYS A 308 -12.49 12.64 7.75
C LYS A 308 -12.72 12.78 9.27
N TYR A 309 -13.78 12.19 9.81
CA TYR A 309 -14.19 12.39 11.22
C TYR A 309 -14.28 11.11 12.04
N ILE A 310 -14.36 9.95 11.40
CA ILE A 310 -14.48 8.66 12.06
C ILE A 310 -13.22 7.84 11.78
N ASN A 311 -12.50 7.51 12.84
CA ASN A 311 -11.40 6.54 12.85
C ASN A 311 -11.84 5.26 13.56
N ILE A 312 -11.01 4.21 13.58
CA ILE A 312 -11.41 2.89 14.14
C ILE A 312 -11.93 3.03 15.58
N ARG A 313 -11.26 3.86 16.40
CA ARG A 313 -11.62 4.08 17.80
C ARG A 313 -12.97 4.77 17.95
N ARG A 314 -13.17 5.89 17.22
CA ARG A 314 -14.44 6.63 17.24
C ARG A 314 -15.58 5.76 16.73
N GLY A 315 -15.36 5.01 15.65
CA GLY A 315 -16.32 4.06 15.11
C GLY A 315 -16.67 2.95 16.12
N SER A 316 -15.66 2.39 16.78
CA SER A 316 -15.84 1.40 17.86
C SER A 316 -16.75 1.92 18.98
N TYR A 317 -16.54 3.17 19.43
CA TYR A 317 -17.37 3.77 20.49
C TYR A 317 -18.80 4.05 20.04
N VAL A 318 -19.00 4.54 18.82
CA VAL A 318 -20.34 4.74 18.25
C VAL A 318 -21.10 3.42 18.25
N MET A 319 -20.47 2.33 17.79
CA MET A 319 -21.14 1.04 17.69
C MET A 319 -21.33 0.34 19.01
N MET A 320 -20.46 0.58 20.00
CA MET A 320 -20.71 0.17 21.37
C MET A 320 -22.00 0.81 21.91
N VAL A 321 -22.18 2.12 21.73
CA VAL A 321 -23.38 2.83 22.20
C VAL A 321 -24.63 2.31 21.48
N VAL A 322 -24.57 2.19 20.15
CA VAL A 322 -25.68 1.63 19.36
C VAL A 322 -25.98 0.20 19.80
N GLY A 323 -24.95 -0.64 19.99
CA GLY A 323 -25.10 -2.03 20.41
C GLY A 323 -25.81 -2.18 21.74
N ILE A 324 -25.47 -1.38 22.75
CA ILE A 324 -26.20 -1.38 24.03
C ILE A 324 -27.63 -0.87 23.86
N ALA A 325 -27.83 0.19 23.05
CA ALA A 325 -29.14 0.78 22.80
C ALA A 325 -30.11 -0.19 22.07
N THR A 326 -29.59 -1.18 21.33
CA THR A 326 -30.42 -2.22 20.71
C THR A 326 -31.07 -3.21 21.69
N GLN A 327 -30.71 -3.14 22.99
CA GLN A 327 -31.22 -4.04 24.04
C GLN A 327 -30.93 -5.52 23.73
N PRO A 328 -29.65 -5.90 23.56
CA PRO A 328 -29.23 -7.21 23.07
C PRO A 328 -29.73 -8.39 23.91
N TRP A 329 -30.01 -8.17 25.19
CA TRP A 329 -30.60 -9.17 26.09
C TRP A 329 -31.98 -9.66 25.64
N GLN A 330 -32.71 -8.89 24.85
CA GLN A 330 -33.99 -9.30 24.24
C GLN A 330 -33.82 -10.42 23.19
N LEU A 331 -32.64 -10.53 22.58
CA LEU A 331 -32.33 -11.56 21.58
C LEU A 331 -31.97 -12.92 22.22
N LEU A 332 -31.58 -12.91 23.49
CA LEU A 332 -31.09 -14.09 24.22
C LEU A 332 -32.19 -14.83 25.00
N VAL A 333 -33.45 -14.41 24.89
CA VAL A 333 -34.58 -14.92 25.69
C VAL A 333 -34.85 -16.41 25.44
N THR A 334 -34.61 -16.92 24.23
CA THR A 334 -34.73 -18.36 23.93
C THR A 334 -33.68 -18.82 22.93
N ALA A 335 -33.09 -20.00 23.17
CA ALA A 335 -32.15 -20.63 22.25
C ALA A 335 -32.74 -20.77 20.83
N SER A 336 -33.99 -21.20 20.67
CA SER A 336 -34.59 -21.43 19.33
C SER A 336 -34.67 -20.16 18.46
N LYS A 337 -35.03 -19.00 19.04
CA LYS A 337 -35.09 -17.73 18.29
C LYS A 337 -33.68 -17.29 17.86
N PHE A 338 -32.72 -17.43 18.76
CA PHE A 338 -31.32 -17.12 18.50
C PHE A 338 -30.73 -17.98 17.38
N LEU A 339 -30.91 -19.30 17.45
CA LEU A 339 -30.48 -20.27 16.44
C LEU A 339 -31.04 -19.99 15.02
N THR A 340 -32.29 -19.53 14.93
CA THR A 340 -32.97 -19.21 13.65
C THR A 340 -32.38 -17.97 12.96
N VAL A 341 -32.13 -16.90 13.72
CA VAL A 341 -31.55 -15.65 13.17
C VAL A 341 -30.18 -15.94 12.56
N LEU A 342 -29.38 -16.75 13.24
CA LEU A 342 -27.98 -17.05 12.91
C LEU A 342 -27.81 -17.86 11.62
N SER A 343 -28.63 -18.89 11.44
CA SER A 343 -28.63 -19.70 10.22
C SER A 343 -29.21 -18.94 9.01
N GLY A 344 -30.02 -17.90 9.25
CA GLY A 344 -30.50 -16.97 8.22
C GLY A 344 -29.40 -16.24 7.47
N PHE A 345 -28.25 -15.98 8.10
CA PHE A 345 -27.14 -15.25 7.46
C PHE A 345 -26.52 -16.00 6.29
N GLY A 346 -26.58 -17.34 6.25
CA GLY A 346 -26.10 -18.09 5.09
C GLY A 346 -26.76 -17.68 3.77
N VAL A 347 -28.03 -17.24 3.84
CA VAL A 347 -28.80 -16.74 2.69
C VAL A 347 -28.23 -15.43 2.12
N PHE A 348 -27.56 -14.63 2.95
CA PHE A 348 -27.00 -13.32 2.56
C PHE A 348 -25.48 -13.40 2.33
N MET A 349 -24.76 -14.09 3.22
CA MET A 349 -23.30 -14.17 3.21
C MET A 349 -22.76 -15.04 2.07
N GLY A 350 -23.46 -16.14 1.73
CA GLY A 350 -23.10 -16.96 0.58
C GLY A 350 -23.05 -16.15 -0.71
N PRO A 351 -24.14 -15.46 -1.09
CA PRO A 351 -24.16 -14.58 -2.26
C PRO A 351 -23.08 -13.49 -2.26
N LEU A 352 -22.87 -12.77 -1.15
CA LEU A 352 -21.80 -11.75 -1.04
C LEU A 352 -20.42 -12.35 -1.28
N THR A 353 -20.14 -13.51 -0.69
CA THR A 353 -18.86 -14.21 -0.85
C THR A 353 -18.62 -14.58 -2.31
N GLY A 354 -19.61 -15.15 -3.00
CA GLY A 354 -19.46 -15.51 -4.41
C GLY A 354 -19.29 -14.28 -5.32
N ILE A 355 -19.94 -13.15 -5.03
CA ILE A 355 -19.74 -11.88 -5.76
C ILE A 355 -18.30 -11.41 -5.59
N LEU A 356 -17.80 -11.30 -4.35
CA LEU A 356 -16.44 -10.84 -4.07
C LEU A 356 -15.37 -11.75 -4.68
N LEU A 357 -15.58 -13.07 -4.63
CA LEU A 357 -14.67 -14.03 -5.25
C LEU A 357 -14.66 -13.90 -6.78
N ALA A 358 -15.82 -13.73 -7.42
CA ALA A 358 -15.90 -13.53 -8.86
C ALA A 358 -15.30 -12.18 -9.28
N ASP A 359 -15.59 -11.12 -8.52
CA ASP A 359 -15.04 -9.80 -8.76
C ASP A 359 -13.52 -9.82 -8.68
N TYR A 360 -12.94 -10.31 -7.58
CA TYR A 360 -11.50 -10.31 -7.40
C TYR A 360 -10.76 -11.30 -8.32
N HIS A 361 -11.25 -12.54 -8.49
CA HIS A 361 -10.51 -13.56 -9.25
C HIS A 361 -10.78 -13.56 -10.75
N ILE A 362 -12.01 -13.23 -11.18
CA ILE A 362 -12.39 -13.32 -12.59
C ILE A 362 -12.40 -11.93 -13.23
N HIS A 363 -13.10 -10.97 -12.63
CA HIS A 363 -13.23 -9.62 -13.20
C HIS A 363 -11.90 -8.86 -13.11
N TRP A 364 -11.36 -8.70 -11.89
CA TRP A 364 -10.10 -8.00 -11.64
C TRP A 364 -8.85 -8.85 -11.81
N ARG A 365 -8.98 -10.19 -11.97
CA ARG A 365 -7.84 -11.12 -12.13
C ARG A 365 -6.74 -10.93 -11.08
N ARG A 366 -7.13 -10.61 -9.85
CA ARG A 366 -6.26 -10.31 -8.70
C ARG A 366 -5.42 -9.02 -8.84
N LYS A 367 -5.76 -8.15 -9.79
CA LYS A 367 -5.14 -6.82 -10.00
C LYS A 367 -6.13 -5.74 -9.56
N LEU A 368 -5.84 -5.05 -8.45
CA LEU A 368 -6.64 -3.92 -7.96
C LEU A 368 -5.84 -2.63 -8.11
N GLN A 369 -6.45 -1.58 -8.64
CA GLN A 369 -5.88 -0.24 -8.68
C GLN A 369 -6.12 0.44 -7.33
N LEU A 370 -5.10 0.50 -6.47
CA LEU A 370 -5.26 0.96 -5.08
C LEU A 370 -5.59 2.45 -4.98
N ASN A 371 -4.98 3.29 -5.81
CA ASN A 371 -5.17 4.74 -5.79
C ASN A 371 -6.65 5.11 -6.04
N ASP A 372 -7.29 4.42 -6.98
CA ASP A 372 -8.67 4.67 -7.39
C ASP A 372 -9.70 4.32 -6.30
N LEU A 373 -9.34 3.48 -5.31
CA LEU A 373 -10.20 3.18 -4.16
C LEU A 373 -10.43 4.41 -3.28
N TYR A 374 -9.55 5.42 -3.36
CA TYR A 374 -9.62 6.66 -2.58
C TYR A 374 -10.09 7.86 -3.42
N VAL A 375 -10.58 7.63 -4.64
CA VAL A 375 -11.02 8.66 -5.58
C VAL A 375 -12.53 8.57 -5.79
N GLY A 376 -13.28 9.57 -5.31
CA GLY A 376 -14.75 9.61 -5.41
C GLY A 376 -15.28 10.42 -6.60
N ASN A 377 -14.71 10.25 -7.79
CA ASN A 377 -15.20 10.91 -9.00
C ASN A 377 -14.97 10.03 -10.25
N LYS A 378 -15.40 10.52 -11.42
CA LYS A 378 -15.34 9.80 -12.71
C LYS A 378 -13.97 9.32 -13.18
N SER A 379 -12.87 9.82 -12.59
CA SER A 379 -11.52 9.32 -12.88
C SER A 379 -11.21 7.99 -12.21
N SER A 380 -12.01 7.56 -11.23
CA SER A 380 -11.84 6.26 -10.56
C SER A 380 -12.39 5.12 -11.42
N ALA A 381 -11.61 4.03 -11.51
CA ALA A 381 -12.04 2.77 -12.08
C ALA A 381 -13.27 2.17 -11.36
N TYR A 382 -13.49 2.54 -10.11
CA TYR A 382 -14.61 2.12 -9.28
C TYR A 382 -15.75 3.15 -9.25
N TRP A 383 -15.74 4.14 -10.14
CA TRP A 383 -16.81 5.13 -10.20
C TRP A 383 -18.10 4.59 -10.83
N TYR A 384 -18.01 3.65 -11.76
CA TYR A 384 -19.17 3.07 -12.46
C TYR A 384 -20.15 4.16 -12.95
N GLN A 385 -21.44 4.06 -12.61
CA GLN A 385 -22.45 5.07 -12.93
C GLN A 385 -22.65 5.99 -11.72
N HIS A 386 -21.94 7.12 -11.69
CA HIS A 386 -22.05 8.13 -10.62
C HIS A 386 -21.76 7.60 -9.21
N GLY A 387 -20.77 6.72 -9.07
CA GLY A 387 -20.41 6.05 -7.83
C GLY A 387 -21.20 4.77 -7.55
N PHE A 388 -22.06 4.31 -8.46
CA PHE A 388 -22.95 3.17 -8.24
C PHE A 388 -22.72 2.03 -9.23
N ASN A 389 -22.42 0.83 -8.71
CA ASN A 389 -22.43 -0.41 -9.47
C ASN A 389 -23.72 -1.19 -9.18
N TRP A 390 -24.66 -1.19 -10.11
CA TRP A 390 -25.95 -1.86 -9.95
C TRP A 390 -25.87 -3.40 -10.05
N ARG A 391 -24.85 -3.94 -10.75
CA ARG A 391 -24.68 -5.37 -11.02
C ARG A 391 -24.64 -6.24 -9.75
N PRO A 392 -23.80 -5.95 -8.74
CA PRO A 392 -23.75 -6.75 -7.52
C PRO A 392 -25.10 -6.76 -6.78
N PHE A 393 -25.86 -5.66 -6.79
CA PHE A 393 -27.19 -5.62 -6.14
C PHE A 393 -28.22 -6.52 -6.84
N VAL A 394 -28.23 -6.54 -8.17
CA VAL A 394 -29.10 -7.44 -8.95
C VAL A 394 -28.73 -8.89 -8.67
N VAL A 395 -27.44 -9.25 -8.75
CA VAL A 395 -26.99 -10.63 -8.49
C VAL A 395 -27.28 -11.03 -7.05
N PHE A 396 -26.99 -10.17 -6.07
CA PHE A 396 -27.26 -10.44 -4.67
C PHE A 396 -28.74 -10.71 -4.41
N THR A 397 -29.63 -9.88 -4.96
CA THR A 397 -31.08 -10.02 -4.80
C THR A 397 -31.60 -11.32 -5.42
N LEU A 398 -31.16 -11.64 -6.64
CA LEU A 398 -31.55 -12.87 -7.34
C LEU A 398 -31.07 -14.13 -6.62
N CYS A 399 -29.87 -14.11 -6.04
CA CYS A 399 -29.31 -15.26 -5.32
C CYS A 399 -29.87 -15.43 -3.91
N MET A 400 -30.21 -14.33 -3.25
CA MET A 400 -30.79 -14.33 -1.90
C MET A 400 -32.24 -14.85 -1.91
N TRP A 401 -33.03 -14.44 -2.91
CA TRP A 401 -34.48 -14.71 -2.98
C TRP A 401 -34.88 -16.18 -2.74
N PRO A 402 -34.25 -17.18 -3.38
CA PRO A 402 -34.64 -18.58 -3.21
C PRO A 402 -34.47 -19.10 -1.77
N GLY A 403 -33.57 -18.51 -0.96
CA GLY A 403 -33.37 -18.90 0.43
C GLY A 403 -34.41 -18.35 1.41
N LEU A 404 -35.12 -17.27 1.04
CA LEU A 404 -36.03 -16.57 1.96
C LEU A 404 -37.28 -17.38 2.36
N PRO A 405 -37.99 -18.07 1.46
CA PRO A 405 -39.17 -18.85 1.86
C PRO A 405 -38.84 -19.97 2.86
N GLY A 406 -37.67 -20.59 2.72
CA GLY A 406 -37.19 -21.63 3.63
C GLY A 406 -36.77 -21.08 5.00
N LEU A 407 -36.13 -19.92 5.01
CA LEU A 407 -35.83 -19.18 6.24
C LEU A 407 -37.10 -18.83 7.00
N VAL A 408 -38.10 -18.25 6.33
CA VAL A 408 -39.39 -17.88 6.95
C VAL A 408 -40.13 -19.12 7.48
N ALA A 409 -40.14 -20.21 6.72
CA ALA A 409 -40.76 -21.46 7.15
C ALA A 409 -40.08 -22.04 8.40
N THR A 410 -38.75 -22.05 8.42
CA THR A 410 -37.97 -22.53 9.57
C THR A 410 -38.20 -21.65 10.80
N ALA A 411 -38.19 -20.33 10.63
CA ALA A 411 -38.37 -19.37 11.71
C ALA A 411 -39.74 -19.44 12.39
N ASN A 412 -40.79 -19.76 11.63
CA ASN A 412 -42.14 -19.90 12.14
C ASN A 412 -42.50 -21.35 12.51
N GLY A 413 -41.57 -22.30 12.38
CA GLY A 413 -41.80 -23.72 12.67
C GLY A 413 -42.79 -24.40 11.71
N TYR A 414 -42.90 -23.91 10.47
CA TYR A 414 -43.77 -24.52 9.47
C TYR A 414 -43.21 -25.85 8.98
N THR A 415 -44.00 -26.91 9.09
CA THR A 415 -43.59 -28.28 8.72
C THR A 415 -44.36 -28.86 7.54
N ASP A 416 -45.34 -28.13 7.00
CA ASP A 416 -46.16 -28.56 5.87
C ASP A 416 -45.32 -28.98 4.65
N LYS A 417 -45.78 -29.98 3.89
CA LYS A 417 -45.12 -30.48 2.68
C LYS A 417 -44.80 -29.38 1.66
N LYS A 418 -45.62 -28.32 1.58
CA LYS A 418 -45.42 -27.19 0.65
C LYS A 418 -44.13 -26.38 0.94
N TYR A 419 -43.61 -26.42 2.17
CA TYR A 419 -42.40 -25.71 2.55
C TYR A 419 -41.15 -26.58 2.55
N GLN A 420 -41.26 -27.91 2.44
CA GLN A 420 -40.14 -28.83 2.58
C GLN A 420 -39.01 -28.56 1.58
N ASN A 421 -39.32 -28.34 0.30
CA ASN A 421 -38.31 -28.02 -0.71
C ASN A 421 -37.63 -26.68 -0.44
N TRP A 422 -38.36 -25.69 0.08
CA TRP A 422 -37.80 -24.40 0.47
C TRP A 422 -36.86 -24.52 1.67
N ILE A 423 -37.24 -25.33 2.67
CA ILE A 423 -36.41 -25.64 3.83
C ILE A 423 -35.13 -26.37 3.41
N HIS A 424 -35.24 -27.32 2.47
CA HIS A 424 -34.08 -28.00 1.90
C HIS A 424 -33.13 -27.03 1.20
N LEU A 425 -33.66 -26.09 0.40
CA LEU A 425 -32.85 -25.06 -0.25
C LEU A 425 -32.17 -24.14 0.77
N TYR A 426 -32.87 -23.78 1.84
CA TYR A 426 -32.34 -23.01 2.95
C TYR A 426 -31.19 -23.75 3.68
N ASN A 427 -31.31 -25.06 3.90
CA ASN A 427 -30.30 -25.89 4.55
C ASN A 427 -28.97 -25.99 3.77
N ILE A 428 -28.93 -25.55 2.51
CA ILE A 428 -27.71 -25.47 1.68
C ILE A 428 -27.46 -24.05 1.13
N SER A 429 -28.15 -23.06 1.69
CA SER A 429 -28.21 -21.67 1.19
C SER A 429 -26.83 -21.04 0.98
N PHE A 430 -25.87 -21.29 1.88
CA PHE A 430 -24.52 -20.73 1.75
C PHE A 430 -23.80 -21.24 0.50
N LEU A 431 -23.80 -22.56 0.27
CA LEU A 431 -23.09 -23.20 -0.84
C LEU A 431 -23.71 -22.83 -2.19
N ILE A 432 -25.04 -22.92 -2.29
CA ILE A 432 -25.74 -22.54 -3.52
C ILE A 432 -25.63 -21.04 -3.77
N GLY A 433 -25.73 -20.22 -2.71
CA GLY A 433 -25.67 -18.77 -2.80
C GLY A 433 -24.34 -18.31 -3.35
N LEU A 434 -23.23 -18.88 -2.84
CA LEU A 434 -21.88 -18.65 -3.33
C LEU A 434 -21.72 -19.08 -4.79
N ALA A 435 -22.10 -20.33 -5.12
CA ALA A 435 -21.89 -20.86 -6.47
C ALA A 435 -22.71 -20.08 -7.51
N ILE A 436 -23.99 -19.82 -7.23
CA ILE A 436 -24.88 -19.10 -8.14
C ILE A 436 -24.43 -17.64 -8.27
N SER A 437 -24.08 -16.96 -7.18
CA SER A 437 -23.67 -15.56 -7.28
C SER A 437 -22.32 -15.40 -8.00
N PHE A 438 -21.37 -16.33 -7.81
CA PHE A 438 -20.12 -16.33 -8.55
C PHE A 438 -20.36 -16.45 -10.07
N VAL A 439 -21.22 -17.39 -10.48
CA VAL A 439 -21.55 -17.62 -11.89
C VAL A 439 -22.35 -16.44 -12.46
N LEU A 440 -23.39 -15.97 -11.77
CA LEU A 440 -24.23 -14.87 -12.24
C LEU A 440 -23.46 -13.54 -12.27
N PHE A 441 -22.59 -13.28 -11.30
CA PHE A 441 -21.75 -12.08 -11.32
C PHE A 441 -20.72 -12.12 -12.44
N THR A 442 -20.15 -13.29 -12.73
CA THR A 442 -19.28 -13.47 -13.91
C THR A 442 -20.07 -13.23 -15.20
N ALA A 443 -21.26 -13.82 -15.33
CA ALA A 443 -22.10 -13.68 -16.51
C ALA A 443 -22.57 -12.24 -16.72
N ILE A 444 -23.04 -11.55 -15.67
CA ILE A 444 -23.54 -10.17 -15.81
C ILE A 444 -22.42 -9.20 -16.20
N ASN A 445 -21.19 -9.39 -15.69
CA ASN A 445 -20.04 -8.59 -16.12
C ASN A 445 -19.54 -8.96 -17.51
N TYR A 446 -19.78 -10.20 -17.97
CA TYR A 446 -19.49 -10.58 -19.36
C TYR A 446 -20.47 -9.94 -20.35
N PHE A 447 -21.78 -9.97 -20.07
CA PHE A 447 -22.80 -9.40 -20.96
C PHE A 447 -22.93 -7.88 -20.83
N PHE A 448 -22.64 -7.33 -19.66
CA PHE A 448 -22.67 -5.89 -19.39
C PHE A 448 -21.29 -5.46 -18.86
N PRO A 449 -20.24 -5.43 -19.68
CA PRO A 449 -18.90 -5.09 -19.23
C PRO A 449 -18.85 -3.69 -18.61
N VAL A 450 -18.02 -3.54 -17.59
CA VAL A 450 -17.63 -2.23 -17.03
C VAL A 450 -16.55 -1.68 -17.95
N GLY A 451 -16.70 -0.43 -18.42
CA GLY A 451 -15.81 0.20 -19.41
C GLY A 451 -14.36 0.42 -18.98
N VAL A 452 -13.92 -0.16 -17.85
CA VAL A 452 -12.60 0.08 -17.25
C VAL A 452 -11.68 -1.16 -17.32
N LEU A 453 -12.07 -2.24 -17.99
CA LEU A 453 -11.18 -3.39 -18.23
C LEU A 453 -10.06 -3.14 -19.27
N ALA A 454 -9.68 -1.89 -19.49
CA ALA A 454 -8.58 -1.50 -20.37
C ALA A 454 -7.61 -0.59 -19.62
N ASN A 455 -6.86 -1.17 -18.68
CA ASN A 455 -5.48 -0.80 -18.32
C ASN A 455 -5.00 -1.83 -17.28
N GLU A 456 -3.99 -2.62 -17.63
CA GLU A 456 -3.41 -3.60 -16.72
C GLU A 456 -2.64 -2.90 -15.59
N ALA A 457 -3.32 -2.60 -14.48
CA ALA A 457 -2.68 -2.08 -13.29
C ALA A 457 -1.76 -3.15 -12.66
N LEU A 458 -0.47 -2.82 -12.57
CA LEU A 458 0.59 -3.59 -11.94
C LEU A 458 0.31 -3.75 -10.43
N PHE A 459 0.55 -4.94 -9.88
CA PHE A 459 0.50 -5.19 -8.44
C PHE A 459 1.72 -4.50 -7.79
N LEU A 460 1.54 -3.30 -7.23
CA LEU A 460 2.58 -2.65 -6.42
C LEU A 460 2.85 -3.53 -5.19
N SER A 461 4.09 -4.01 -5.06
CA SER A 461 4.56 -4.71 -3.86
C SER A 461 4.44 -3.78 -2.64
N GLY A 462 4.32 -4.38 -1.46
CA GLY A 462 3.99 -3.66 -0.22
C GLY A 462 5.04 -2.66 0.29
N GLU A 463 6.03 -2.25 -0.50
CA GLU A 463 7.00 -1.20 -0.17
C GLU A 463 6.52 0.19 -0.64
N ALA A 464 5.77 0.27 -1.75
CA ALA A 464 5.22 1.53 -2.29
C ALA A 464 4.04 2.12 -1.47
N LEU A 465 3.56 1.39 -0.46
CA LEU A 465 2.42 1.81 0.38
C LEU A 465 2.80 2.83 1.47
N ASP A 466 4.09 2.99 1.75
CA ASP A 466 4.60 3.97 2.73
C ASP A 466 4.67 5.36 2.11
N GLU A 467 5.06 5.41 0.85
CA GLU A 467 5.27 6.64 0.11
C GLU A 467 3.94 7.31 -0.29
N LEU A 468 2.87 6.52 -0.47
CA LEU A 468 1.51 7.00 -0.78
C LEU A 468 0.66 7.30 0.45
N SER A 469 1.09 6.85 1.63
CA SER A 469 0.55 7.28 2.92
C SER A 469 0.95 8.72 3.21
N GLY A 470 0.96 9.56 2.17
CA GLY A 470 2.11 10.11 1.43
C GLY A 470 2.03 11.58 1.08
N MET A 471 0.93 11.84 0.38
CA MET A 471 0.73 13.10 -0.29
C MET A 471 -0.68 13.68 -0.04
N THR A 472 -1.50 13.11 0.85
CA THR A 472 -2.92 13.52 1.00
C THR A 472 -3.22 14.56 2.08
N GLY A 473 -2.22 15.14 2.77
CA GLY A 473 -2.52 16.11 3.83
C GLY A 473 -1.79 17.43 3.74
N LYS A 474 -2.30 18.32 2.87
CA LYS A 474 -2.41 19.76 3.12
C LYS A 474 -3.31 20.42 2.06
N LYS A 475 -4.51 20.84 2.49
CA LYS A 475 -5.37 21.97 2.05
C LYS A 475 -6.67 21.84 2.86
N GLU A 476 -7.23 22.80 3.59
CA GLU A 476 -7.05 24.24 3.80
C GLU A 476 -8.05 24.63 4.92
N GLN A 477 -7.73 25.58 5.81
CA GLN A 477 -8.73 26.44 6.43
C GLN A 477 -8.12 27.82 6.73
N MET A 478 -8.45 28.80 5.89
CA MET A 478 -8.41 30.22 6.21
C MET A 478 -9.81 30.68 6.64
N GLU A 479 -9.91 31.49 7.70
CA GLU A 479 -10.42 32.87 7.60
C GLU A 479 -10.31 33.67 8.92
N VAL A 480 -9.49 34.73 8.84
CA VAL A 480 -9.63 36.16 9.26
C VAL A 480 -10.04 36.52 10.70
N VAL A 481 -9.18 37.26 11.44
CA VAL A 481 -9.20 38.75 11.68
C VAL A 481 -8.03 39.14 12.62
N GLY A 482 -7.25 40.18 12.26
CA GLY A 482 -6.59 41.07 13.24
C GLY A 482 -5.18 41.53 12.88
N ALA A 483 -5.04 42.79 12.47
CA ALA A 483 -3.81 43.47 12.06
C ALA A 483 -2.70 43.51 13.14
N ASP A 484 -1.42 43.39 12.75
CA ASP A 484 -0.44 44.50 12.67
C ASP A 484 0.95 44.01 12.15
N LYS A 485 1.55 44.78 11.23
CA LYS A 485 2.98 44.93 10.84
C LYS A 485 3.82 43.78 10.24
N SER A 486 4.23 44.08 8.99
CA SER A 486 5.57 43.93 8.36
C SER A 486 6.22 42.55 8.24
N GLU A 487 6.18 41.96 7.04
CA GLU A 487 7.32 41.53 6.21
C GLU A 487 6.77 40.85 4.93
N ASN A 488 7.44 41.10 3.81
CA ASN A 488 6.96 40.79 2.45
C ASN A 488 7.47 39.39 2.05
N ASP A 489 6.59 38.38 2.04
CA ASP A 489 6.86 37.02 1.56
C ASP A 489 5.95 36.73 0.36
N SER A 490 6.51 36.23 -0.73
CA SER A 490 5.87 36.13 -2.07
C SER A 490 5.88 34.70 -2.62
N SER A 491 5.66 33.74 -1.73
CA SER A 491 5.72 32.30 -1.98
C SER A 491 4.42 31.64 -2.49
N GLU A 492 3.34 32.39 -2.73
CA GLU A 492 2.03 31.81 -3.15
C GLU A 492 1.77 31.78 -4.67
N VAL A 493 2.61 32.38 -5.52
CA VAL A 493 2.25 32.56 -6.95
C VAL A 493 2.65 31.38 -7.87
N PHE A 494 3.49 30.43 -7.42
CA PHE A 494 4.00 29.37 -8.32
C PHE A 494 3.24 28.04 -8.26
N LEU A 495 2.44 27.79 -7.21
CA LEU A 495 1.69 26.53 -7.01
C LEU A 495 0.19 26.64 -7.35
N GLU A 496 -0.36 27.85 -7.47
CA GLU A 496 -1.78 28.05 -7.77
C GLU A 496 -2.08 27.95 -9.28
N ILE A 497 -1.11 28.30 -10.12
CA ILE A 497 -1.27 28.37 -11.58
C ILE A 497 -1.36 26.98 -12.25
N ILE A 498 -0.79 25.94 -11.65
CA ILE A 498 -0.69 24.61 -12.28
C ILE A 498 -1.97 23.76 -12.06
N THR A 499 -2.93 24.22 -11.25
CA THR A 499 -4.13 23.41 -10.92
C THR A 499 -5.43 23.82 -11.63
N THR A 500 -5.39 24.80 -12.53
CA THR A 500 -6.58 25.16 -13.32
C THR A 500 -6.24 25.42 -14.79
N HIS A 501 -6.99 24.77 -15.68
CA HIS A 501 -6.96 24.90 -17.14
C HIS A 501 -5.79 24.22 -17.87
N ASN A 502 -5.90 22.89 -18.02
CA ASN A 502 -5.37 22.20 -19.19
C ASN A 502 -6.50 21.40 -19.84
N GLU A 503 -7.14 21.98 -20.85
CA GLU A 503 -7.84 21.20 -21.88
C GLU A 503 -6.76 20.53 -22.75
N GLN A 504 -6.41 19.28 -22.44
CA GLN A 504 -5.66 18.46 -23.37
C GLN A 504 -6.57 17.96 -24.50
N PRO A 505 -6.07 17.82 -25.74
CA PRO A 505 -6.74 17.00 -26.75
C PRO A 505 -6.85 15.59 -26.19
N ALA A 506 -8.06 15.03 -26.21
CA ALA A 506 -8.31 13.67 -25.77
C ALA A 506 -7.29 12.69 -26.40
N LEU A 507 -6.44 12.09 -25.57
CA LEU A 507 -5.78 10.84 -25.91
C LEU A 507 -6.87 9.91 -26.44
N LYS A 508 -6.76 9.54 -27.71
CA LYS A 508 -7.71 8.61 -28.33
C LYS A 508 -7.81 7.39 -27.42
N ASN A 509 -9.02 7.11 -26.93
CA ASN A 509 -9.31 5.84 -26.25
C ASN A 509 -8.68 4.71 -27.06
N PRO A 510 -7.72 3.95 -26.52
CA PRO A 510 -7.22 2.78 -27.21
C PRO A 510 -8.42 1.85 -27.39
N THR A 511 -8.78 1.59 -28.63
CA THR A 511 -9.74 0.54 -28.96
C THR A 511 -9.23 -0.77 -28.36
N LEU A 512 -10.14 -1.57 -27.79
CA LEU A 512 -9.94 -2.88 -27.13
C LEU A 512 -9.24 -3.98 -27.99
N THR A 513 -8.59 -3.58 -29.08
CA THR A 513 -7.89 -4.42 -30.05
C THR A 513 -6.37 -4.28 -30.00
N ASN A 514 -5.83 -3.27 -29.32
CA ASN A 514 -4.40 -2.95 -29.36
C ASN A 514 -3.72 -3.37 -28.06
N PHE A 515 -3.07 -4.53 -28.07
CA PHE A 515 -2.14 -4.94 -27.02
C PHE A 515 -0.89 -4.06 -27.08
N ASN A 516 -0.33 -3.67 -25.93
CA ASN A 516 0.96 -3.01 -25.89
C ASN A 516 2.05 -4.00 -26.33
N ALA A 517 2.63 -3.77 -27.51
CA ALA A 517 3.72 -4.56 -28.06
C ALA A 517 5.07 -3.80 -28.04
N GLY A 518 5.07 -2.52 -27.65
CA GLY A 518 6.16 -1.59 -27.93
C GLY A 518 6.40 -1.39 -29.43
N ALA A 519 7.06 -0.30 -29.81
CA ALA A 519 7.55 -0.08 -31.17
C ALA A 519 8.66 0.98 -31.16
N SER A 520 9.66 0.81 -32.01
CA SER A 520 10.54 1.92 -32.41
C SER A 520 9.80 2.70 -33.50
N VAL A 521 9.44 3.95 -33.20
CA VAL A 521 8.74 4.85 -34.13
C VAL A 521 9.71 5.92 -34.63
N PRO A 522 9.49 6.52 -35.82
CA PRO A 522 10.28 7.65 -36.28
C PRO A 522 10.20 8.83 -35.30
N ASP A 523 11.28 9.61 -35.23
CA ASP A 523 11.38 10.86 -34.46
C ASP A 523 10.23 11.84 -34.74
N THR A 524 9.84 11.98 -36.00
CA THR A 524 8.71 12.81 -36.45
C THR A 524 7.35 12.32 -35.93
N GLU A 525 7.21 11.01 -35.67
CA GLU A 525 6.01 10.45 -35.02
C GLU A 525 6.07 10.65 -33.50
N ALA A 526 7.23 10.39 -32.89
CA ALA A 526 7.47 10.55 -31.46
C ALA A 526 7.26 12.00 -30.98
N ASN A 527 7.80 12.98 -31.72
CA ASN A 527 7.72 14.40 -31.37
C ASN A 527 6.37 15.04 -31.75
N GLY A 528 5.53 14.30 -32.48
CA GLY A 528 4.21 14.74 -32.93
C GLY A 528 4.26 15.85 -34.00
N PRO A 529 3.09 16.33 -34.44
CA PRO A 529 2.97 17.25 -35.58
C PRO A 529 3.48 18.67 -35.33
N ASN A 530 3.88 19.00 -34.10
CA ASN A 530 4.30 20.34 -33.69
C ASN A 530 5.82 20.48 -33.56
N GLY A 531 6.60 19.49 -34.02
CA GLY A 531 8.06 19.55 -34.00
C GLY A 531 8.59 20.76 -34.80
N GLN A 532 9.58 21.46 -34.24
CA GLN A 532 10.23 22.61 -34.88
C GLN A 532 11.58 22.19 -35.46
N SER A 533 11.92 22.58 -36.69
CA SER A 533 13.26 22.30 -37.21
C SER A 533 14.33 23.11 -36.47
N ILE A 534 15.52 22.52 -36.27
CA ILE A 534 16.65 23.20 -35.61
C ILE A 534 17.02 24.50 -36.33
N ALA A 535 16.99 24.52 -37.67
CA ALA A 535 17.29 25.70 -38.46
C ALA A 535 16.28 26.85 -38.25
N GLU A 536 15.00 26.54 -38.07
CA GLU A 536 13.99 27.54 -37.72
C GLU A 536 14.15 28.04 -36.28
N TRP A 537 14.45 27.13 -35.34
CA TRP A 537 14.66 27.47 -33.94
C TRP A 537 15.86 28.42 -33.76
N ARG A 538 16.99 28.13 -34.42
CA ARG A 538 18.18 29.00 -34.42
C ARG A 538 17.88 30.39 -34.96
N ARG A 539 17.18 30.47 -36.09
CA ARG A 539 16.79 31.74 -36.70
C ARG A 539 15.87 32.57 -35.81
N LYS A 540 14.95 31.91 -35.11
CA LYS A 540 14.02 32.55 -34.16
C LYS A 540 14.75 33.14 -32.95
N HIS A 541 15.81 32.46 -32.47
CA HIS A 541 16.57 32.90 -31.30
C HIS A 541 17.82 33.72 -31.65
N GLY A 542 18.13 33.93 -32.94
CA GLY A 542 19.27 34.74 -33.37
C GLY A 542 20.63 34.04 -33.19
N ILE A 543 20.64 32.70 -33.15
CA ILE A 543 21.85 31.91 -32.92
C ILE A 543 22.65 31.79 -34.22
N ASP A 544 23.91 32.22 -34.19
CA ASP A 544 24.89 32.05 -35.26
C ASP A 544 25.88 30.92 -34.89
N PRO A 545 25.78 29.74 -35.52
CA PRO A 545 26.67 28.61 -35.22
C PRO A 545 28.16 28.89 -35.45
N SER A 546 28.51 29.90 -36.25
CA SER A 546 29.91 30.27 -36.48
C SER A 546 30.57 30.96 -35.28
N GLN A 547 29.76 31.54 -34.38
CA GLN A 547 30.23 32.21 -33.17
C GLN A 547 30.31 31.26 -31.97
N GLN A 548 29.65 30.11 -32.03
CA GLN A 548 29.66 29.11 -30.97
C GLN A 548 31.06 28.49 -30.80
N ILE A 549 31.36 28.10 -29.56
CA ILE A 549 32.45 27.20 -29.20
C ILE A 549 32.01 25.79 -29.62
N ARG A 550 32.79 25.16 -30.50
CA ARG A 550 32.47 23.82 -31.01
C ARG A 550 32.93 22.75 -30.01
N THR A 551 31.98 22.16 -29.32
CA THR A 551 32.18 20.97 -28.48
C THR A 551 31.97 19.70 -29.30
N VAL A 552 32.64 18.63 -28.88
CA VAL A 552 32.61 17.30 -29.50
C VAL A 552 31.72 16.36 -28.68
N ARG A 553 31.98 16.26 -27.37
CA ARG A 553 31.26 15.38 -26.43
C ARG A 553 31.61 15.73 -24.99
N LEU A 554 30.80 15.24 -24.05
CA LEU A 554 31.10 15.27 -22.62
C LEU A 554 32.08 14.12 -22.28
N VAL A 555 33.16 14.45 -21.56
CA VAL A 555 34.23 13.48 -21.27
C VAL A 555 34.27 13.04 -19.82
N HIS A 556 34.15 13.97 -18.88
CA HIS A 556 34.20 13.63 -17.46
C HIS A 556 33.48 14.64 -16.56
N MET A 557 33.08 14.16 -15.38
CA MET A 557 32.46 14.95 -14.33
C MET A 557 33.47 15.25 -13.22
N ARG A 558 33.44 16.46 -12.64
CA ARG A 558 34.40 16.88 -11.60
C ARG A 558 33.69 17.23 -10.29
N TYR A 559 34.11 16.62 -9.18
CA TYR A 559 33.56 16.87 -7.85
C TYR A 559 34.64 16.94 -6.76
N GLN A 560 34.34 17.69 -5.70
CA GLN A 560 35.05 17.61 -4.42
C GLN A 560 34.29 16.76 -3.42
N HIS A 561 35.02 15.90 -2.72
CA HIS A 561 34.51 14.97 -1.71
C HIS A 561 35.29 15.11 -0.40
N PRO A 562 34.61 15.18 0.76
CA PRO A 562 35.30 15.26 2.05
C PRO A 562 36.11 14.00 2.38
N ASP A 563 35.64 12.84 1.92
CA ASP A 563 36.27 11.55 2.12
C ASP A 563 36.46 10.83 0.78
N LEU A 564 37.70 10.92 0.24
CA LEU A 564 38.08 10.24 -0.99
C LEU A 564 37.95 8.72 -0.88
N LYS A 565 38.23 8.11 0.27
CA LYS A 565 38.18 6.66 0.41
C LYS A 565 36.75 6.14 0.28
N SER A 566 35.82 6.83 0.93
CA SER A 566 34.40 6.50 0.88
C SER A 566 33.84 6.61 -0.54
N ILE A 567 34.06 7.75 -1.21
CA ILE A 567 33.60 7.91 -2.60
C ILE A 567 34.32 6.96 -3.56
N SER A 568 35.61 6.67 -3.40
CA SER A 568 36.33 5.70 -4.24
C SER A 568 35.72 4.31 -4.14
N THR A 569 35.33 3.88 -2.94
CA THR A 569 34.66 2.59 -2.72
C THR A 569 33.33 2.55 -3.46
N PHE A 570 32.52 3.60 -3.32
CA PHE A 570 31.25 3.72 -4.03
C PHE A 570 31.43 3.71 -5.54
N LEU A 571 32.35 4.51 -6.10
CA LEU A 571 32.57 4.57 -7.55
C LEU A 571 33.10 3.26 -8.13
N HIS A 572 33.86 2.49 -7.34
CA HIS A 572 34.23 1.13 -7.70
C HIS A 572 33.02 0.18 -7.73
N ASP A 573 32.17 0.24 -6.71
CA ASP A 573 30.93 -0.56 -6.66
C ASP A 573 29.87 -0.09 -7.67
N PHE A 574 29.96 1.15 -8.14
CA PHE A 574 29.19 1.70 -9.24
C PHE A 574 29.73 1.26 -10.62
N GLY A 575 30.91 0.62 -10.67
CA GLY A 575 31.43 0.04 -11.91
C GLY A 575 32.46 0.89 -12.65
N MET A 576 33.07 1.85 -11.97
CA MET A 576 34.26 2.55 -12.45
C MET A 576 35.55 1.96 -11.87
N ARG A 577 36.70 2.31 -12.44
CA ARG A 577 38.01 1.95 -11.89
C ARG A 577 38.94 3.14 -11.83
N ALA A 578 39.68 3.28 -10.72
CA ALA A 578 40.75 4.28 -10.63
C ALA A 578 41.85 4.00 -11.66
N VAL A 579 42.29 5.03 -12.38
CA VAL A 579 43.46 4.97 -13.28
C VAL A 579 44.71 5.54 -12.65
N GLU A 580 44.52 6.55 -11.82
CA GLU A 580 45.58 7.27 -11.13
C GLU A 580 44.98 7.81 -9.82
N GLU A 581 45.79 7.78 -8.77
CA GLU A 581 45.43 8.21 -7.43
C GLU A 581 46.63 8.94 -6.82
N THR A 582 46.39 10.17 -6.38
CA THR A 582 47.31 10.96 -5.56
C THR A 582 46.75 11.08 -4.14
N GLU A 583 47.47 11.76 -3.25
CA GLU A 583 46.98 12.01 -1.87
C GLU A 583 45.65 12.80 -1.84
N ASP A 584 45.42 13.64 -2.85
CA ASP A 584 44.35 14.62 -2.90
C ASP A 584 43.35 14.43 -4.06
N ARG A 585 43.63 13.53 -5.01
CA ARG A 585 42.84 13.37 -6.25
C ARG A 585 42.79 11.93 -6.72
N VAL A 586 41.66 11.54 -7.30
CA VAL A 586 41.47 10.23 -7.94
C VAL A 586 40.76 10.42 -9.28
N TRP A 587 41.29 9.78 -10.31
CA TRP A 587 40.68 9.75 -11.64
C TRP A 587 40.09 8.37 -11.90
N PHE A 588 38.79 8.30 -12.19
CA PHE A 588 38.08 7.06 -12.46
C PHE A 588 37.68 6.95 -13.92
N ARG A 589 37.86 5.78 -14.50
CA ARG A 589 37.50 5.49 -15.89
C ARG A 589 36.45 4.41 -16.02
N GLY A 590 35.74 4.47 -17.14
CA GLY A 590 35.02 3.35 -17.72
C GLY A 590 35.89 2.48 -18.63
N TYR A 591 35.25 1.59 -19.38
CA TYR A 591 35.90 0.75 -20.38
C TYR A 591 35.99 1.38 -21.78
N GLY A 592 35.35 2.54 -21.99
CA GLY A 592 35.38 3.31 -23.24
C GLY A 592 36.71 4.03 -23.55
N VAL A 593 36.63 4.99 -24.47
CA VAL A 593 37.78 5.75 -25.00
C VAL A 593 38.29 6.84 -24.06
N ASP A 594 37.49 7.27 -23.09
CA ASP A 594 37.88 8.32 -22.16
C ASP A 594 38.97 7.87 -21.20
N GLN A 595 39.96 8.74 -20.95
CA GLN A 595 41.00 8.50 -19.95
C GLN A 595 40.42 8.36 -18.55
N TYR A 596 39.43 9.18 -18.25
CA TYR A 596 38.61 9.13 -17.06
C TYR A 596 37.27 9.77 -17.36
N VAL A 597 36.23 9.30 -16.67
CA VAL A 597 34.84 9.77 -16.76
C VAL A 597 34.39 10.48 -15.49
N TYR A 598 35.14 10.31 -14.39
CA TYR A 598 34.90 10.97 -13.12
C TYR A 598 36.21 11.40 -12.47
N TYR A 599 36.26 12.63 -11.99
CA TYR A 599 37.38 13.22 -11.26
C TYR A 599 36.91 13.58 -9.85
N ALA A 600 37.55 12.97 -8.85
CA ALA A 600 37.29 13.23 -7.44
C ALA A 600 38.49 13.96 -6.82
N GLN A 601 38.24 15.09 -6.18
CA GLN A 601 39.26 15.84 -5.42
C GLN A 601 38.87 15.89 -3.94
N LYS A 602 39.85 15.79 -3.04
CA LYS A 602 39.64 15.94 -1.61
C LYS A 602 39.27 17.40 -1.29
N GLY A 603 38.17 17.62 -0.60
CA GLY A 603 37.71 18.95 -0.23
C GLY A 603 36.29 18.96 0.31
N PRO A 604 35.76 20.12 0.75
CA PRO A 604 34.34 20.23 1.08
C PRO A 604 33.48 19.89 -0.16
N LYS A 605 32.29 19.32 0.04
CA LYS A 605 31.37 18.97 -1.06
C LYS A 605 31.21 20.15 -2.01
N LYS A 606 31.62 19.97 -3.26
CA LYS A 606 31.55 21.02 -4.27
C LYS A 606 31.45 20.43 -5.67
N PHE A 607 30.52 20.96 -6.46
CA PHE A 607 30.47 20.72 -7.89
C PHE A 607 31.55 21.54 -8.61
N LEU A 608 32.40 20.89 -9.40
CA LEU A 608 33.49 21.53 -10.15
C LEU A 608 33.25 21.59 -11.66
N GLY A 609 32.09 21.15 -12.14
CA GLY A 609 31.68 21.25 -13.54
C GLY A 609 31.76 19.93 -14.31
N GLY A 610 30.90 19.78 -15.30
CA GLY A 610 31.09 18.80 -16.38
C GLY A 610 32.14 19.31 -17.36
N THR A 611 32.89 18.41 -17.99
CA THR A 611 33.98 18.75 -18.92
C THR A 611 33.67 18.29 -20.33
N PHE A 612 33.64 19.24 -21.27
CA PHE A 612 33.43 18.97 -22.70
C PHE A 612 34.75 19.01 -23.47
N GLU A 613 34.96 18.04 -24.34
CA GLU A 613 36.02 18.10 -25.34
C GLU A 613 35.66 19.14 -26.40
N VAL A 614 36.60 20.03 -26.74
CA VAL A 614 36.42 21.01 -27.82
C VAL A 614 37.16 20.58 -29.08
N GLU A 615 36.61 20.97 -30.23
CA GLU A 615 37.08 20.51 -31.54
C GLU A 615 38.47 21.05 -31.90
N THR A 616 38.77 22.29 -31.50
CA THR A 616 40.05 22.94 -31.77
C THR A 616 40.61 23.65 -30.54
N TYR A 617 41.92 23.89 -30.53
CA TYR A 617 42.53 24.75 -29.51
C TYR A 617 41.98 26.18 -29.56
N ASP A 618 41.59 26.67 -30.73
CA ASP A 618 40.96 27.99 -30.87
C ASP A 618 39.59 28.05 -30.17
N ASP A 619 38.82 26.95 -30.17
CA ASP A 619 37.58 26.85 -29.39
C ASP A 619 37.85 26.86 -27.88
N LEU A 620 38.98 26.28 -27.42
CA LEU A 620 39.42 26.41 -26.03
C LEU A 620 39.77 27.87 -25.68
N VAL A 621 40.44 28.58 -26.60
CA VAL A 621 40.76 30.01 -26.46
C VAL A 621 39.50 30.88 -26.49
N LYS A 622 38.47 30.51 -27.27
CA LYS A 622 37.16 31.17 -27.21
C LYS A 622 36.51 30.96 -25.84
N ALA A 623 36.53 29.74 -25.31
CA ALA A 623 36.01 29.44 -23.98
C ALA A 623 36.70 30.25 -22.87
N SER A 624 38.03 30.43 -22.95
CA SER A 624 38.76 31.25 -21.97
C SER A 624 38.45 32.75 -22.04
N LYS A 625 37.77 33.22 -23.08
CA LYS A 625 37.33 34.61 -23.24
C LYS A 625 35.92 34.85 -22.73
N LEU A 626 35.19 33.80 -22.33
CA LEU A 626 33.88 33.96 -21.68
C LEU A 626 34.03 34.77 -20.39
N LYS A 627 33.02 35.57 -20.08
CA LYS A 627 33.04 36.45 -18.90
C LYS A 627 33.22 35.61 -17.63
N GLY A 628 34.29 35.91 -16.87
CA GLY A 628 34.60 35.21 -15.62
C GLY A 628 35.33 33.87 -15.79
N ALA A 629 35.62 33.44 -17.02
CA ALA A 629 36.40 32.22 -17.25
C ALA A 629 37.83 32.34 -16.69
N GLY A 630 38.36 31.22 -16.22
CA GLY A 630 39.74 31.10 -15.78
C GLY A 630 40.73 31.04 -16.96
N PRO A 631 42.05 31.15 -16.68
CA PRO A 631 43.06 30.93 -17.70
C PRO A 631 43.07 29.47 -18.17
N ILE A 632 43.60 29.24 -19.39
CA ILE A 632 43.92 27.88 -19.86
C ILE A 632 45.00 27.29 -18.96
N GLN A 633 44.74 26.10 -18.41
CA GLN A 633 45.66 25.37 -17.53
C GLN A 633 46.11 24.07 -18.22
N PRO A 634 47.42 23.78 -18.26
CA PRO A 634 47.90 22.46 -18.70
C PRO A 634 47.50 21.40 -17.68
N LEU A 635 47.15 20.21 -18.15
CA LEU A 635 46.81 19.04 -17.34
C LEU A 635 47.96 18.03 -17.30
N ASP A 636 49.18 18.50 -17.06
CA ASP A 636 50.41 17.67 -17.13
C ASP A 636 50.40 16.49 -16.15
N ASP A 637 49.63 16.59 -15.07
CA ASP A 637 49.49 15.59 -14.01
C ASP A 637 48.19 14.78 -14.08
N ALA A 638 47.37 14.98 -15.13
CA ALA A 638 46.18 14.18 -15.35
C ALA A 638 46.44 13.09 -16.41
N PRO A 639 45.81 11.90 -16.28
CA PRO A 639 45.88 10.86 -17.28
C PRO A 639 45.53 11.37 -18.70
N GLY A 640 46.44 11.16 -19.64
CA GLY A 640 46.33 11.59 -21.04
C GLY A 640 46.59 13.08 -21.30
N GLY A 641 46.94 13.88 -20.28
CA GLY A 641 47.33 15.27 -20.46
C GLY A 641 46.20 16.18 -20.96
N GLY A 642 46.59 17.19 -21.76
CA GLY A 642 45.69 18.14 -22.40
C GLY A 642 45.74 19.54 -21.77
N SER A 643 44.79 20.40 -22.16
CA SER A 643 44.62 21.75 -21.63
C SER A 643 43.17 22.00 -21.26
N LEU A 644 42.93 22.55 -20.06
CA LEU A 644 41.60 22.76 -19.48
C LEU A 644 41.31 24.25 -19.28
N VAL A 645 40.07 24.65 -19.51
CA VAL A 645 39.51 25.94 -19.08
C VAL A 645 38.24 25.69 -18.27
N THR A 646 38.07 26.41 -17.17
CA THR A 646 36.80 26.50 -16.45
C THR A 646 36.13 27.83 -16.77
N ALA A 647 34.93 27.78 -17.32
CA ALA A 647 34.02 28.91 -17.45
C ALA A 647 32.88 28.79 -16.43
N PHE A 648 32.10 29.87 -16.30
CA PHE A 648 30.96 29.90 -15.39
C PHE A 648 29.74 30.39 -16.15
N ASP A 649 28.63 29.72 -15.92
CA ASP A 649 27.34 30.15 -16.44
C ASP A 649 26.85 31.43 -15.71
N PRO A 650 25.75 32.07 -16.17
CA PRO A 650 25.21 33.27 -15.54
C PRO A 650 24.90 33.15 -14.03
N GLU A 651 24.66 31.93 -13.53
CA GLU A 651 24.38 31.67 -12.11
C GLU A 651 25.65 31.23 -11.34
N GLY A 652 26.81 31.23 -11.99
CA GLY A 652 28.09 30.92 -11.37
C GLY A 652 28.38 29.42 -11.25
N LEU A 653 27.62 28.55 -11.92
CA LEU A 653 27.91 27.12 -11.96
C LEU A 653 29.07 26.87 -12.95
N PRO A 654 30.07 26.05 -12.56
CA PRO A 654 31.22 25.79 -13.42
C PRO A 654 30.88 24.85 -14.58
N ILE A 655 31.46 25.13 -15.74
CA ILE A 655 31.54 24.23 -16.90
C ILE A 655 32.98 24.23 -17.41
N ASN A 656 33.50 23.07 -17.80
CA ASN A 656 34.89 22.92 -18.20
C ASN A 656 35.01 22.54 -19.68
N PHE A 657 36.11 22.94 -20.30
CA PHE A 657 36.45 22.63 -21.68
C PHE A 657 37.87 22.07 -21.74
N ILE A 658 38.08 20.99 -22.48
CA ILE A 658 39.37 20.33 -22.63
C ILE A 658 39.74 20.16 -24.10
N TYR A 659 41.02 20.36 -24.41
CA TYR A 659 41.60 20.05 -25.72
C TYR A 659 42.88 19.24 -25.57
N GLY A 660 43.11 18.30 -26.50
CA GLY A 660 44.37 17.58 -26.63
C GLY A 660 44.64 16.50 -25.59
N GLN A 661 43.61 16.00 -24.90
CA GLN A 661 43.75 14.82 -24.05
C GLN A 661 43.87 13.56 -24.91
N GLU A 662 44.90 12.76 -24.71
CA GLU A 662 45.09 11.51 -25.46
C GLU A 662 44.02 10.48 -25.10
N PRO A 663 43.34 9.83 -26.07
CA PRO A 663 42.38 8.76 -25.78
C PRO A 663 43.01 7.56 -25.08
N ALA A 664 42.23 6.90 -24.21
CA ALA A 664 42.65 5.67 -23.56
C ALA A 664 42.71 4.50 -24.55
N LYS A 665 43.62 3.56 -24.29
CA LYS A 665 43.59 2.25 -24.98
C LYS A 665 42.34 1.48 -24.55
N ILE A 666 41.52 1.09 -25.52
CA ILE A 666 40.30 0.31 -25.32
C ILE A 666 40.66 -1.17 -25.13
N GLY A 667 40.01 -1.83 -24.16
CA GLY A 667 40.12 -3.27 -23.93
C GLY A 667 39.19 -4.10 -24.83
N LYS A 668 38.85 -5.32 -24.40
CA LYS A 668 37.80 -6.11 -25.03
C LYS A 668 36.43 -5.48 -24.68
N MET A 669 35.68 -5.05 -25.69
CA MET A 669 34.29 -4.60 -25.49
C MET A 669 33.38 -5.76 -25.08
N PRO A 670 32.36 -5.53 -24.25
CA PRO A 670 31.37 -6.55 -23.94
C PRO A 670 30.63 -7.01 -25.20
N GLU A 671 30.27 -8.28 -25.26
CA GLU A 671 29.58 -8.85 -26.43
C GLU A 671 28.09 -8.48 -26.39
N ARG A 672 27.52 -8.07 -27.53
CA ARG A 672 26.07 -7.81 -27.64
C ARG A 672 25.30 -9.11 -27.40
N LEU A 673 24.31 -9.07 -26.50
CA LEU A 673 23.47 -10.23 -26.21
C LEU A 673 22.62 -10.64 -27.42
N ILE A 674 22.53 -11.96 -27.65
CA ILE A 674 21.61 -12.54 -28.64
C ILE A 674 20.27 -12.81 -27.95
N VAL A 675 19.27 -11.97 -28.24
CA VAL A 675 17.91 -12.09 -27.70
C VAL A 675 17.04 -12.94 -28.63
N ASN A 676 16.10 -13.71 -28.05
CA ASN A 676 15.11 -14.49 -28.80
C ASN A 676 13.75 -13.78 -28.74
N PHE A 677 13.12 -13.60 -29.88
CA PHE A 677 11.74 -13.14 -30.02
C PHE A 677 10.81 -14.32 -30.33
N GLU A 678 9.50 -14.09 -30.35
CA GLU A 678 8.48 -15.13 -30.53
C GLU A 678 8.65 -15.91 -31.83
N ALA A 679 8.95 -15.21 -32.93
CA ALA A 679 9.13 -15.80 -34.26
C ALA A 679 10.60 -16.06 -34.63
N ASP A 680 11.53 -15.22 -34.16
CA ASP A 680 12.96 -15.36 -34.44
C ASP A 680 13.75 -15.76 -33.18
N LYS A 681 14.33 -16.97 -33.21
CA LYS A 681 15.07 -17.56 -32.08
C LYS A 681 16.50 -17.94 -32.49
N PRO A 682 17.37 -16.95 -32.74
CA PRO A 682 18.75 -17.19 -33.21
C PRO A 682 19.65 -17.78 -32.11
N ARG A 683 19.32 -17.60 -30.83
CA ARG A 683 20.09 -18.14 -29.70
C ARG A 683 19.84 -19.65 -29.52
N ARG A 684 20.45 -20.48 -30.37
CA ARG A 684 20.34 -21.96 -30.35
C ARG A 684 21.53 -22.60 -29.64
N ARG A 685 21.26 -23.41 -28.61
CA ARG A 685 22.27 -24.10 -27.77
C ARG A 685 23.34 -23.15 -27.18
N LYS A 686 22.98 -21.87 -27.04
CA LYS A 686 23.76 -20.82 -26.36
C LYS A 686 22.89 -20.29 -25.22
N PHE A 687 23.50 -20.07 -24.06
CA PHE A 687 22.80 -19.61 -22.87
C PHE A 687 23.38 -18.28 -22.42
N GLN A 688 22.53 -17.33 -22.04
CA GLN A 688 22.97 -16.12 -21.36
C GLN A 688 23.40 -16.50 -19.93
N ARG A 689 24.62 -16.11 -19.56
CA ARG A 689 25.23 -16.29 -18.25
C ARG A 689 25.94 -14.99 -17.94
N PHE A 690 25.74 -14.51 -16.73
CA PHE A 690 26.31 -13.26 -16.26
C PHE A 690 27.18 -13.56 -15.05
N ASP A 691 28.25 -12.79 -14.89
CA ASP A 691 29.07 -12.81 -13.70
C ASP A 691 28.51 -11.78 -12.70
N GLU A 692 28.52 -12.12 -11.42
CA GLU A 692 28.11 -11.19 -10.37
C GLU A 692 29.14 -10.05 -10.24
N GLY A 693 28.67 -8.81 -10.16
CA GLY A 693 29.54 -7.66 -10.01
C GLY A 693 28.87 -6.33 -10.37
N PRO A 694 29.63 -5.22 -10.26
CA PRO A 694 29.14 -3.90 -10.62
C PRO A 694 28.89 -3.76 -12.13
N ALA A 695 27.93 -2.92 -12.52
CA ALA A 695 27.68 -2.62 -13.93
C ALA A 695 28.81 -1.77 -14.49
N ALA A 696 29.68 -2.36 -15.33
CA ALA A 696 30.84 -1.65 -15.86
C ALA A 696 30.40 -0.41 -16.66
N VAL A 697 30.92 0.76 -16.29
CA VAL A 697 30.65 2.04 -16.95
C VAL A 697 31.40 2.11 -18.29
N HIS A 698 30.71 2.53 -19.35
CA HIS A 698 31.28 2.78 -20.68
C HIS A 698 31.87 4.19 -20.77
N LYS A 699 31.00 5.21 -20.72
CA LYS A 699 31.30 6.64 -20.84
C LYS A 699 30.38 7.47 -19.93
N LEU A 700 30.73 8.74 -19.72
CA LEU A 700 29.78 9.73 -19.21
C LEU A 700 28.86 10.17 -20.37
N GLY A 701 27.54 10.07 -20.18
CA GLY A 701 26.55 10.45 -21.18
C GLY A 701 26.12 11.90 -21.05
N HIS A 702 25.61 12.26 -19.88
CA HIS A 702 25.09 13.60 -19.62
C HIS A 702 25.21 14.02 -18.16
N TYR A 703 24.95 15.30 -17.90
CA TYR A 703 24.67 15.79 -16.55
C TYR A 703 23.55 16.83 -16.58
N GLY A 704 22.89 16.98 -15.45
CA GLY A 704 21.75 17.87 -15.26
C GLY A 704 22.04 19.03 -14.33
N LEU A 705 21.40 20.17 -14.56
CA LEU A 705 21.43 21.33 -13.66
C LEU A 705 20.02 21.79 -13.32
N CYS A 706 19.79 22.09 -12.04
CA CYS A 706 18.67 22.91 -11.59
C CYS A 706 19.12 24.37 -11.60
N VAL A 707 18.34 25.26 -12.22
CA VAL A 707 18.68 26.69 -12.40
C VAL A 707 17.49 27.58 -12.07
N GLN A 708 17.73 28.82 -11.63
CA GLN A 708 16.66 29.74 -11.24
C GLN A 708 16.09 30.52 -12.44
N ASN A 709 16.97 31.06 -13.27
CA ASN A 709 16.64 31.79 -14.49
C ASN A 709 16.84 30.92 -15.74
N PHE A 710 15.91 29.98 -15.93
CA PHE A 710 15.95 29.02 -17.03
C PHE A 710 16.10 29.67 -18.42
N ALA A 711 15.43 30.79 -18.69
CA ALA A 711 15.48 31.44 -20.00
C ALA A 711 16.87 32.03 -20.29
N GLU A 712 17.49 32.69 -19.31
CA GLU A 712 18.86 33.22 -19.44
C GLU A 712 19.89 32.09 -19.58
N GLN A 713 19.68 30.99 -18.85
CA GLN A 713 20.55 29.82 -18.94
C GLN A 713 20.44 29.14 -20.30
N LEU A 714 19.23 28.85 -20.78
CA LEU A 714 19.01 28.28 -22.11
C LEU A 714 19.64 29.16 -23.20
N ASP A 715 19.44 30.48 -23.12
CA ASP A 715 20.04 31.43 -24.04
C ASP A 715 21.57 31.37 -24.01
N TRP A 716 22.18 31.41 -22.82
CA TRP A 716 23.63 31.36 -22.66
C TRP A 716 24.24 30.06 -23.18
N TYR A 717 23.68 28.90 -22.81
CA TYR A 717 24.20 27.60 -23.25
C TYR A 717 24.09 27.42 -24.77
N THR A 718 23.01 27.89 -25.38
CA THR A 718 22.75 27.69 -26.81
C THR A 718 23.38 28.77 -27.70
N HIS A 719 23.72 29.95 -27.19
CA HIS A 719 24.47 30.96 -27.94
C HIS A 719 25.99 30.76 -27.85
N ASN A 720 26.50 30.27 -26.72
CA ASN A 720 27.94 30.11 -26.54
C ASN A 720 28.46 28.75 -27.02
N PHE A 721 27.64 27.70 -27.02
CA PHE A 721 28.04 26.35 -27.39
C PHE A 721 27.11 25.79 -28.45
N ASN A 722 27.59 24.81 -29.22
CA ASN A 722 26.78 24.04 -30.15
C ASN A 722 25.79 23.08 -29.46
N PHE A 723 25.29 23.42 -28.27
CA PHE A 723 24.21 22.69 -27.63
C PHE A 723 22.89 23.07 -28.29
N THR A 724 22.12 22.06 -28.68
CA THR A 724 20.85 22.24 -29.38
C THR A 724 19.77 21.48 -28.64
N PRO A 725 18.60 22.09 -28.35
CA PRO A 725 17.49 21.38 -27.73
C PRO A 725 17.06 20.20 -28.60
N THR A 726 16.94 19.03 -27.98
CA THR A 726 16.22 17.88 -28.51
C THR A 726 14.77 17.96 -28.06
N ASP A 727 14.55 18.22 -26.77
CA ASP A 727 13.22 18.47 -26.20
C ASP A 727 13.19 19.74 -25.36
N LEU A 728 12.07 20.46 -25.46
CA LEU A 728 11.71 21.58 -24.60
C LEU A 728 10.41 21.26 -23.85
N LEU A 729 10.51 21.22 -22.52
CA LEU A 729 9.36 21.02 -21.66
C LEU A 729 8.76 22.36 -21.23
N TYR A 730 7.44 22.47 -21.27
CA TYR A 730 6.76 23.73 -20.96
C TYR A 730 5.60 23.59 -19.97
N VAL A 731 5.38 24.66 -19.22
CA VAL A 731 4.14 24.88 -18.46
C VAL A 731 3.33 25.99 -19.12
N ARG A 732 2.05 26.10 -18.77
CA ARG A 732 1.19 27.21 -19.18
C ARG A 732 0.81 28.01 -17.94
N ASP A 733 0.89 29.33 -18.04
CA ASP A 733 0.47 30.20 -16.95
C ASP A 733 -1.06 30.41 -16.88
N GLU A 734 -1.55 31.20 -15.93
CA GLU A 734 -2.99 31.47 -15.74
C GLU A 734 -3.64 32.12 -16.98
N ASN A 735 -2.85 32.78 -17.81
CA ASN A 735 -3.28 33.40 -19.06
C ASN A 735 -3.10 32.46 -20.26
N ASN A 736 -2.82 31.18 -20.02
CA ASN A 736 -2.59 30.14 -21.01
C ASN A 736 -1.33 30.38 -21.88
N ILE A 737 -0.40 31.23 -21.42
CA ILE A 737 0.85 31.53 -22.13
C ILE A 737 1.87 30.42 -21.82
N LYS A 738 2.47 29.87 -22.89
CA LYS A 738 3.49 28.83 -22.81
C LYS A 738 4.80 29.41 -22.25
N GLN A 739 5.36 28.78 -21.22
CA GLN A 739 6.67 29.07 -20.66
C GLN A 739 7.50 27.79 -20.62
N ASP A 740 8.65 27.78 -21.28
CA ASP A 740 9.58 26.65 -21.23
C ASP A 740 10.27 26.63 -19.85
N VAL A 741 10.39 25.44 -19.26
CA VAL A 741 10.88 25.22 -17.89
C VAL A 741 11.94 24.13 -17.78
N ALA A 742 12.10 23.29 -18.81
CA ALA A 742 13.23 22.36 -18.88
C ALA A 742 13.66 22.13 -20.33
N VAL A 743 14.92 21.76 -20.52
CA VAL A 743 15.49 21.41 -21.83
C VAL A 743 16.35 20.16 -21.68
N PHE A 744 16.25 19.29 -22.69
CA PHE A 744 17.20 18.20 -22.93
C PHE A 744 17.94 18.57 -24.22
N ALA A 745 19.25 18.75 -24.15
CA ALA A 745 20.04 19.25 -25.28
C ALA A 745 21.20 18.33 -25.63
N HIS A 746 21.37 18.08 -26.92
CA HIS A 746 22.50 17.33 -27.50
C HIS A 746 23.59 18.27 -27.99
N VAL A 747 24.77 17.72 -28.26
CA VAL A 747 25.88 18.42 -28.95
C VAL A 747 25.67 18.31 -30.45
N ASP A 748 25.36 19.41 -31.15
CA ASP A 748 25.14 19.38 -32.58
C ASP A 748 26.45 19.17 -33.37
N ARG A 749 26.51 18.02 -34.06
CA ARG A 749 27.62 17.60 -34.94
C ARG A 749 27.18 17.48 -36.42
N GLY A 750 26.09 18.15 -36.79
CA GLY A 750 25.55 18.11 -38.15
C GLY A 750 24.86 16.77 -38.42
N ASN A 751 25.32 16.07 -39.46
CA ASN A 751 24.74 14.79 -39.87
C ASN A 751 25.12 13.61 -38.95
N ASP A 752 26.13 13.78 -38.10
CA ASP A 752 26.59 12.74 -37.19
C ASP A 752 25.53 12.50 -36.10
N TYR A 753 25.18 11.23 -35.89
CA TYR A 753 24.29 10.82 -34.81
C TYR A 753 24.99 10.92 -33.45
N VAL A 754 24.37 11.65 -32.53
CA VAL A 754 24.84 11.87 -31.16
C VAL A 754 23.78 11.44 -30.16
N ASP A 755 24.16 11.28 -28.88
CA ASP A 755 23.19 10.98 -27.81
C ASP A 755 22.08 12.03 -27.77
N HIS A 756 20.84 11.57 -27.53
CA HIS A 756 19.66 12.41 -27.39
C HIS A 756 19.90 13.67 -26.54
N HIS A 757 20.68 13.55 -25.46
CA HIS A 757 21.10 14.70 -24.69
C HIS A 757 22.44 14.44 -24.01
N THR A 758 23.19 15.52 -23.82
CA THR A 758 24.46 15.57 -23.08
C THR A 758 24.39 16.57 -21.93
N ILE A 759 23.44 17.51 -21.99
CA ILE A 759 23.13 18.42 -20.90
C ILE A 759 21.60 18.54 -20.78
N PHE A 760 21.11 18.58 -19.54
CA PHE A 760 19.72 18.92 -19.25
C PHE A 760 19.68 20.07 -18.24
N LEU A 761 18.74 20.99 -18.43
CA LEU A 761 18.48 22.08 -17.48
C LEU A 761 17.01 22.02 -17.06
N SER A 762 16.73 22.19 -15.77
CA SER A 762 15.38 22.42 -15.24
C SER A 762 15.33 23.70 -14.43
N LYS A 763 14.17 24.38 -14.48
CA LYS A 763 13.86 25.48 -13.59
C LYS A 763 13.62 24.96 -12.17
N GLY A 764 14.37 25.48 -11.20
CA GLY A 764 14.27 25.14 -9.77
C GLY A 764 14.43 26.36 -8.86
N HIS A 765 14.32 26.14 -7.55
CA HIS A 765 14.45 27.21 -6.53
C HIS A 765 15.90 27.61 -6.26
N THR A 766 16.85 26.71 -6.52
CA THR A 766 18.28 26.95 -6.28
C THR A 766 19.09 26.45 -7.46
N SER A 767 20.24 27.09 -7.67
CA SER A 767 21.17 26.76 -8.74
C SER A 767 22.14 25.69 -8.26
N HIS A 768 22.03 24.47 -8.78
CA HIS A 768 22.88 23.36 -8.39
C HIS A 768 22.93 22.25 -9.45
N VAL A 769 23.91 21.36 -9.33
CA VAL A 769 23.96 20.15 -10.16
C VAL A 769 22.88 19.16 -9.70
N HIS A 770 22.07 18.70 -10.64
CA HIS A 770 21.02 17.73 -10.40
C HIS A 770 21.62 16.32 -10.32
N HIS A 771 22.16 15.81 -11.42
CA HIS A 771 22.76 14.48 -11.49
C HIS A 771 23.85 14.40 -12.57
N CYS A 772 24.63 13.33 -12.57
CA CYS A 772 25.48 12.93 -13.70
C CYS A 772 25.22 11.46 -14.06
N SER A 773 25.32 11.14 -15.34
CA SER A 773 24.76 9.91 -15.89
C SER A 773 25.75 9.15 -16.77
N PHE A 774 25.88 7.85 -16.51
CA PHE A 774 26.92 7.00 -17.07
C PHE A 774 26.32 5.85 -17.87
N GLU A 775 26.80 5.71 -19.11
CA GLU A 775 26.30 4.66 -20.00
C GLU A 775 26.85 3.30 -19.58
N ILE A 776 26.01 2.28 -19.64
CA ILE A 776 26.38 0.87 -19.44
C ILE A 776 25.89 0.02 -20.62
N HIS A 777 26.33 -1.24 -20.67
CA HIS A 777 26.26 -2.05 -21.89
C HIS A 777 24.85 -2.43 -22.37
N ASP A 778 23.99 -2.91 -21.47
CA ASP A 778 22.64 -3.34 -21.79
C ASP A 778 21.73 -3.41 -20.55
N PHE A 779 20.44 -3.68 -20.78
CA PHE A 779 19.42 -3.77 -19.73
C PHE A 779 19.71 -4.84 -18.67
N ASP A 780 20.18 -6.03 -19.07
CA ASP A 780 20.48 -7.10 -18.12
C ASP A 780 21.64 -6.67 -17.21
N THR A 781 22.67 -6.02 -17.77
CA THR A 781 23.81 -5.46 -17.02
C THR A 781 23.35 -4.35 -16.08
N GLN A 782 22.41 -3.50 -16.50
CA GLN A 782 21.83 -2.45 -15.65
C GLN A 782 21.11 -3.03 -14.45
N GLN A 783 20.25 -4.02 -14.69
CA GLN A 783 19.47 -4.62 -13.62
C GLN A 783 20.36 -5.37 -12.62
N LEU A 784 21.44 -6.00 -13.10
CA LEU A 784 22.44 -6.64 -12.25
C LEU A 784 23.25 -5.62 -11.43
N GLY A 785 23.67 -4.51 -12.04
CA GLY A 785 24.33 -3.41 -11.32
C GLY A 785 23.44 -2.79 -10.25
N HIS A 786 22.16 -2.59 -10.56
CA HIS A 786 21.16 -2.13 -9.62
C HIS A 786 21.05 -3.06 -8.41
N GLN A 787 20.94 -4.37 -8.66
CA GLN A 787 20.88 -5.38 -7.61
C GLN A 787 22.17 -5.39 -6.78
N TRP A 788 23.34 -5.30 -7.43
CA TRP A 788 24.64 -5.26 -6.77
C TRP A 788 24.77 -4.08 -5.78
N LEU A 789 24.35 -2.88 -6.21
CA LEU A 789 24.35 -1.70 -5.35
C LEU A 789 23.34 -1.82 -4.21
N ALA A 790 22.15 -2.36 -4.48
CA ALA A 790 21.12 -2.60 -3.46
C ALA A 790 21.58 -3.60 -2.39
N ASP A 791 22.20 -4.71 -2.79
CA ASP A 791 22.70 -5.76 -1.88
C ASP A 791 23.84 -5.24 -0.97
N LYS A 792 24.59 -4.25 -1.44
CA LYS A 792 25.61 -3.52 -0.66
C LYS A 792 25.03 -2.45 0.26
N GLY A 793 23.72 -2.19 0.19
CA GLY A 793 23.02 -1.23 1.04
C GLY A 793 23.18 0.22 0.61
N TYR A 794 23.57 0.49 -0.65
CA TYR A 794 23.53 1.85 -1.18
C TYR A 794 22.08 2.33 -1.31
N LYS A 795 21.89 3.66 -1.32
CA LYS A 795 20.55 4.26 -1.34
C LYS A 795 20.16 4.62 -2.78
N SER A 796 19.19 3.90 -3.32
CA SER A 796 18.56 4.27 -4.59
C SER A 796 17.81 5.59 -4.46
N VAL A 797 17.84 6.40 -5.52
CA VAL A 797 17.03 7.61 -5.69
C VAL A 797 15.76 7.23 -6.44
N TRP A 798 15.88 6.74 -7.68
CA TRP A 798 14.78 6.47 -8.60
C TRP A 798 15.19 5.39 -9.62
N GLY A 799 14.25 4.56 -10.08
CA GLY A 799 14.50 3.46 -11.02
C GLY A 799 14.57 2.08 -10.34
N VAL A 800 14.79 0.99 -11.09
CA VAL A 800 15.02 0.95 -12.55
C VAL A 800 13.77 1.35 -13.33
N GLY A 801 13.92 2.18 -14.36
CA GLY A 801 12.82 2.61 -15.24
C GLY A 801 13.28 2.83 -16.67
N ARG A 802 12.36 3.32 -17.52
CA ARG A 802 12.65 3.81 -18.88
C ARG A 802 12.07 5.21 -19.05
N HIS A 803 12.90 6.14 -19.50
CA HIS A 803 12.51 7.51 -19.82
C HIS A 803 11.63 7.59 -21.06
N ILE A 804 10.75 8.60 -21.09
CA ILE A 804 10.10 9.02 -22.35
C ILE A 804 11.12 9.79 -23.20
N LEU A 805 11.83 10.73 -22.57
CA LEU A 805 12.78 11.62 -23.23
C LEU A 805 14.09 10.84 -23.47
N GLY A 806 14.46 10.66 -24.73
CA GLY A 806 15.61 9.86 -25.15
C GLY A 806 15.52 8.37 -24.90
N SER A 807 14.35 7.84 -24.50
CA SER A 807 14.06 6.41 -24.33
C SER A 807 15.00 5.60 -23.42
N GLN A 808 15.90 6.25 -22.68
CA GLN A 808 16.95 5.62 -21.88
C GLN A 808 16.36 4.78 -20.75
N ILE A 809 16.92 3.60 -20.52
CA ILE A 809 16.71 2.85 -19.28
C ILE A 809 17.56 3.52 -18.21
N PHE A 810 17.02 3.81 -17.03
CA PHE A 810 17.71 4.54 -15.98
C PHE A 810 17.67 3.84 -14.61
N ASP A 811 18.69 4.04 -13.80
CA ASP A 811 18.61 3.95 -12.34
C ASP A 811 19.52 4.98 -11.67
N TYR A 812 19.01 5.64 -10.63
CA TYR A 812 19.64 6.75 -9.94
C TYR A 812 20.02 6.35 -8.51
N TRP A 813 21.18 6.78 -8.04
CA TRP A 813 21.75 6.47 -6.74
C TRP A 813 22.28 7.72 -6.05
N TRP A 814 22.21 7.74 -4.72
CA TRP A 814 22.93 8.73 -3.92
C TRP A 814 24.38 8.28 -3.73
N ASP A 815 25.33 9.13 -4.12
CA ASP A 815 26.73 8.93 -3.74
C ASP A 815 26.96 9.20 -2.24
N THR A 816 28.18 8.97 -1.78
CA THR A 816 28.55 9.08 -0.35
C THR A 816 28.50 10.50 0.21
N THR A 817 28.29 11.51 -0.64
CA THR A 817 28.15 12.93 -0.29
C THR A 817 26.80 13.52 -0.67
N GLY A 818 25.88 12.68 -1.17
CA GLY A 818 24.55 13.08 -1.60
C GLY A 818 24.54 13.85 -2.92
N ASN A 819 25.42 13.53 -3.88
CA ASN A 819 25.17 13.84 -5.29
C ASN A 819 24.38 12.68 -5.91
N MET A 820 23.49 12.98 -6.86
CA MET A 820 22.81 11.94 -7.64
C MET A 820 23.69 11.50 -8.80
N ILE A 821 23.79 10.18 -8.97
CA ILE A 821 24.50 9.55 -10.08
C ILE A 821 23.58 8.51 -10.72
N GLU A 822 23.65 8.37 -12.03
CA GLU A 822 22.76 7.51 -12.81
C GLU A 822 23.55 6.48 -13.64
N HIS A 823 23.07 5.24 -13.73
CA HIS A 823 23.37 4.41 -14.89
C HIS A 823 22.27 4.52 -15.92
N TYR A 824 22.66 4.58 -17.20
CA TYR A 824 21.71 4.47 -18.28
C TYR A 824 22.16 3.49 -19.38
N ALA A 825 21.18 2.96 -20.11
CA ALA A 825 21.39 2.15 -21.31
C ALA A 825 20.30 2.46 -22.35
N ASP A 826 20.53 2.07 -23.61
CA ASP A 826 19.49 2.06 -24.65
C ASP A 826 18.85 3.44 -24.92
N GLY A 827 19.70 4.46 -25.08
CA GLY A 827 19.27 5.83 -25.41
C GLY A 827 19.13 6.09 -26.90
N ASP A 828 18.23 7.01 -27.26
CA ASP A 828 18.02 7.45 -28.63
C ASP A 828 19.22 8.26 -29.16
N LEU A 829 19.41 8.21 -30.48
CA LEU A 829 20.40 9.02 -31.19
C LEU A 829 19.72 10.03 -32.09
N VAL A 830 20.23 11.26 -32.11
CA VAL A 830 19.66 12.41 -32.82
C VAL A 830 20.73 13.13 -33.64
N ASN A 831 20.32 13.95 -34.62
CA ASN A 831 21.23 14.76 -35.43
C ASN A 831 20.53 16.06 -35.88
N GLU A 832 21.14 16.81 -36.82
CA GLU A 832 20.59 18.09 -37.30
C GLU A 832 19.21 18.01 -37.99
N ASP A 833 18.80 16.82 -38.45
CA ASP A 833 17.51 16.57 -39.08
C ASP A 833 16.41 16.23 -38.06
N THR A 834 16.77 15.93 -36.80
CA THR A 834 15.81 15.61 -35.75
C THR A 834 15.04 16.87 -35.33
N PRO A 835 13.70 16.90 -35.43
CA PRO A 835 12.92 18.05 -35.03
C PRO A 835 12.90 18.20 -33.51
N ILE A 836 12.89 19.44 -33.02
CA ILE A 836 12.81 19.75 -31.59
C ILE A 836 11.42 19.37 -31.07
N GLY A 837 11.39 18.49 -30.08
CA GLY A 837 10.19 18.09 -29.35
C GLY A 837 9.71 19.19 -28.40
N HIS A 838 8.39 19.35 -28.31
CA HIS A 838 7.77 20.29 -27.38
C HIS A 838 6.69 19.59 -26.56
N LEU A 839 7.02 19.25 -25.32
CA LEU A 839 6.16 18.43 -24.46
C LEU A 839 5.73 19.22 -23.21
N PRO A 840 4.54 18.97 -22.66
CA PRO A 840 4.17 19.55 -21.37
C PRO A 840 5.08 19.02 -20.27
N ALA A 841 5.53 19.90 -19.36
CA ALA A 841 6.23 19.49 -18.16
C ALA A 841 5.25 18.83 -17.18
N GLY A 842 5.59 17.63 -16.71
CA GLY A 842 4.77 16.83 -15.80
C GLY A 842 5.47 15.52 -15.45
N ASN A 843 5.08 14.89 -14.34
CA ASN A 843 5.69 13.63 -13.88
C ASN A 843 5.46 12.51 -14.91
N GLU A 844 4.29 12.51 -15.54
CA GLU A 844 3.91 11.61 -16.64
C GLU A 844 4.74 11.78 -17.92
N SER A 845 5.51 12.86 -18.04
CA SER A 845 6.37 13.13 -19.21
C SER A 845 7.80 12.59 -19.04
N LEU A 846 8.15 12.04 -17.87
CA LEU A 846 9.54 11.64 -17.58
C LEU A 846 9.80 10.15 -17.80
N ALA A 847 8.84 9.25 -17.59
CA ALA A 847 9.06 7.81 -17.70
C ALA A 847 7.92 7.07 -18.42
N VAL A 848 8.30 6.15 -19.32
CA VAL A 848 7.38 5.20 -19.98
C VAL A 848 6.92 4.14 -18.97
N TRP A 849 7.87 3.65 -18.17
CA TRP A 849 7.62 2.72 -17.06
C TRP A 849 8.74 2.86 -16.02
N GLY A 850 8.44 2.52 -14.77
CA GLY A 850 9.36 2.65 -13.64
C GLY A 850 8.61 2.96 -12.35
N PRO A 851 9.32 3.12 -11.22
CA PRO A 851 8.73 3.65 -9.99
C PRO A 851 8.19 5.07 -10.21
N GLU A 852 7.25 5.53 -9.37
CA GLU A 852 6.83 6.94 -9.40
C GLU A 852 8.04 7.86 -9.16
N VAL A 853 8.07 9.01 -9.86
CA VAL A 853 9.14 10.00 -9.75
C VAL A 853 9.17 10.52 -8.30
N PRO A 854 10.23 10.27 -7.52
CA PRO A 854 10.28 10.70 -6.13
C PRO A 854 10.50 12.19 -6.05
N LYS A 855 9.94 12.85 -5.01
CA LYS A 855 10.10 14.29 -4.83
C LYS A 855 11.58 14.71 -4.76
N ALA A 856 12.43 13.90 -4.14
CA ALA A 856 13.87 14.15 -4.03
C ALA A 856 14.63 14.11 -5.36
N PHE A 857 14.01 13.64 -6.44
CA PHE A 857 14.53 13.77 -7.81
C PHE A 857 14.18 15.13 -8.42
N LEU A 858 13.07 15.76 -8.00
CA LEU A 858 12.61 17.04 -8.56
C LEU A 858 13.09 18.26 -7.76
N ASP A 859 13.39 18.06 -6.47
CA ASP A 859 13.97 19.05 -5.55
C ASP A 859 15.49 19.15 -5.73
#